data_AF-A0A4Q1CGM8-F1
#
_entry.id   AF-A0A4Q1CGM8-F1
#
_cell.length_a   1.000
_cell.length_b   1.000
_cell.length_c   1.000
_cell.angle_alpha   90.00
_cell.angle_beta   90.00
_cell.angle_gamma   90.00
#
_symmetry.space_group_name_H-M   'P 1'
#
loop_
_entity.id
_entity.type
_entity.pdbx_description
1 polymer ?
#
loop_
_entity_poly.entity_id
_entity_poly.type
_entity_poly.pdbx_seq_one_letter_code
_entity_poly.pdbx_strand_id
1 'polypeptide(L)'
;MMKAFFGVLFFSVIVVSVRSQISIAAVSTTYSQNFDGMGSSATAALPSGFVVSSGSIFSAGTSATGAAAGTTGAGVLTSTSSGAVYNFANGITASATDRSLGFLTSSSFSSPRTIMLQIVNNTGSTLTSLNISFDYEKYRSGSRAFDWLFYHGSDGASWASETAGNQSYTADAANTTVYNPPTAASKSFSVSGLSILNGSVYYLRWTFTGSGGSTNGQAIGIDNFSVSATSTPITLSNSTDHFRSKQNGDWGVASTWESSGDGSSWINSTLIPTNLANTITIKNTHTVTIVNAVTADQLTIESGAVLNHSTGIAFSINDNSSGTDMIINGTYVINGEMPSGSGTYIVNSGGIIRADDNTGSNSDNIAFLSNLNCEFKTGSIFQWNTTDAFETIGIEYFRNNNGAEKPIFRISQSPSIGSNSQTNIYGLLEVTASLTWNGTGAKYFRDGITGTGNITQASSGTFYITGTDAELGGSGAISLNSGGLQIASAANVTLSSNKTINGNTYDFTVADGARLNCSTFVISGGADFILASGGTLGIGSADGITSSGVGNIQTSTRTYSSGANYIYNGSTNQLTGNFTTTPVANTVNTFTIANTGTTGNRTVTLTVNNTTATALYLNNGLFASGTNQTLRIASGGNIYGNGANNPNDASAGNIEFLGNGTTQGYSTGNPFLYSVILNSGGVDFNGVTTHSATIMNRLQLNTGAYVSDAPYYQTGSSLVYNTGGTYGRNVEWGSLSNQGYPYNVTVQGGTVLNLNTNAISPSRLEIAGTLTIGNANGSGQVYLNNGMQVPLSVLGNLVIGSTDAASNGSVLQLSTVIGGDLWLNGDFTRYSNGSYNDNSRAVFFKGSVSSSINTPNTTITAGVPTQNFSYLLMEKDAASNILTLNCPVGITGQITLTTGVITTSTTNLLVIESSAVSTTGSVSSFVNGPVRKKGGTAFTFPTGVIVGSEYHHRTIGITATGDASSSYTAMFYRADSYLRGAISNAAKTAGLQRVSRCEYWSLTKESGTNAGVELTWTTQSPCNVGYVTQPSTIVAVQFNGTQWGDTFGGTGIGTAASGSVTWTGGPSIFNYFTLGSTDFNENPLPFDLSTFKATARKTDVVLDWSTSTNNEQVEFVVEKSRNNFAFDVFRKISAKSGTALYAYTEVDEQPFSGWNYYRLRTIDNQGRQQLSAVSKVWVGSGQQIRISPNPASEKIVINFSEPSSISEIDIVNISGQVLKHISTVQFSNEINISHLQAGMYYVRIMGKNGLTTSSFIKQ
;
A
#
# COMPACT_ATOMS: atom_id res chain seq x y z
N MET A 1 80.74 35.65 -14.89
CA MET A 1 81.97 36.44 -15.16
C MET A 1 83.19 35.52 -15.10
N MET A 2 84.15 35.72 -16.02
CA MET A 2 85.61 35.41 -16.01
C MET A 2 86.09 33.96 -15.77
N LYS A 3 86.88 33.29 -16.63
CA LYS A 3 88.17 33.53 -17.35
C LYS A 3 89.46 33.19 -16.56
N ALA A 4 90.32 32.43 -17.25
CA ALA A 4 91.78 32.21 -17.08
C ALA A 4 92.20 31.27 -15.92
N PHE A 5 93.25 30.44 -15.98
CA PHE A 5 94.55 30.52 -16.68
C PHE A 5 95.09 29.10 -16.97
N PHE A 6 95.81 28.92 -18.09
CA PHE A 6 96.53 27.70 -18.47
C PHE A 6 98.00 27.79 -17.99
N GLY A 7 98.53 26.71 -17.44
CA GLY A 7 99.94 26.59 -17.03
C GLY A 7 100.35 25.12 -16.94
N VAL A 8 101.11 24.68 -17.93
CA VAL A 8 101.64 23.32 -18.17
C VAL A 8 102.63 22.92 -17.07
N LEU A 9 102.52 21.69 -16.53
CA LEU A 9 103.63 21.04 -15.82
C LEU A 9 103.80 19.59 -16.29
N PHE A 10 105.06 19.24 -16.55
CA PHE A 10 105.58 18.02 -17.15
C PHE A 10 105.23 16.73 -16.41
N PHE A 11 104.95 15.69 -17.20
CA PHE A 11 104.82 14.29 -16.81
C PHE A 11 106.08 13.74 -16.13
N SER A 12 105.91 13.15 -14.95
CA SER A 12 106.76 12.04 -14.49
C SER A 12 106.01 10.76 -14.83
N VAL A 13 106.41 10.10 -15.91
CA VAL A 13 105.87 8.80 -16.33
C VAL A 13 106.35 7.75 -15.32
N ILE A 14 105.52 7.44 -14.33
CA ILE A 14 105.64 6.17 -13.63
C ILE A 14 105.12 5.12 -14.61
N VAL A 15 106.05 4.45 -15.30
CA VAL A 15 105.77 3.22 -16.03
C VAL A 15 105.43 2.16 -14.98
N VAL A 16 104.15 2.05 -14.61
CA VAL A 16 103.66 0.84 -13.98
C VAL A 16 103.67 -0.22 -15.07
N SER A 17 104.58 -1.19 -14.94
CA SER A 17 104.60 -2.39 -15.77
C SER A 17 103.18 -2.98 -15.81
N VAL A 18 102.53 -2.86 -16.97
CA VAL A 18 101.19 -3.39 -17.19
C VAL A 18 101.33 -4.91 -17.25
N ARG A 19 101.02 -5.58 -16.14
CA ARG A 19 100.95 -7.05 -16.11
C ARG A 19 99.73 -7.49 -16.91
N SER A 20 99.85 -8.54 -17.72
CA SER A 20 98.73 -8.99 -18.56
C SER A 20 97.56 -9.43 -17.67
N GLN A 21 96.36 -8.89 -17.91
CA GLN A 21 95.13 -9.13 -17.15
C GLN A 21 94.14 -10.00 -17.92
N ILE A 22 93.22 -10.67 -17.24
CA ILE A 22 92.12 -11.40 -17.90
C ILE A 22 91.00 -10.43 -18.24
N SER A 23 90.50 -10.44 -19.48
CA SER A 23 89.40 -9.59 -19.93
C SER A 23 88.10 -10.37 -20.02
N ILE A 24 87.06 -9.97 -19.27
CA ILE A 24 85.69 -10.41 -19.52
C ILE A 24 85.14 -9.54 -20.64
N ALA A 25 85.06 -10.10 -21.85
CA ALA A 25 84.69 -9.38 -23.06
C ALA A 25 83.17 -9.26 -23.28
N ALA A 26 82.37 -10.16 -22.71
CA ALA A 26 80.91 -10.12 -22.80
C ALA A 26 80.28 -10.78 -21.56
N VAL A 27 79.07 -10.36 -21.20
CA VAL A 27 78.26 -11.03 -20.17
C VAL A 27 77.92 -12.47 -20.58
N SER A 28 77.77 -13.35 -19.62
CA SER A 28 77.48 -14.78 -19.77
C SER A 28 78.51 -15.62 -20.54
N THR A 29 79.64 -15.03 -20.94
CA THR A 29 80.77 -15.77 -21.54
C THR A 29 81.71 -16.25 -20.44
N THR A 30 82.09 -17.53 -20.48
CA THR A 30 82.98 -18.13 -19.47
C THR A 30 84.44 -18.07 -19.92
N TYR A 31 85.32 -17.54 -19.06
CA TYR A 31 86.76 -17.71 -19.17
C TYR A 31 87.19 -18.93 -18.35
N SER A 32 88.08 -19.78 -18.87
CA SER A 32 88.60 -20.95 -18.16
C SER A 32 90.14 -21.04 -18.19
N GLN A 33 90.74 -21.57 -17.13
CA GLN A 33 92.17 -21.81 -16.96
C GLN A 33 92.41 -23.10 -16.18
N ASN A 34 93.07 -24.07 -16.81
CA ASN A 34 93.41 -25.37 -16.23
C ASN A 34 94.92 -25.58 -16.03
N PHE A 35 95.72 -24.51 -16.13
CA PHE A 35 97.16 -24.47 -15.84
C PHE A 35 98.09 -25.42 -16.63
N ASP A 36 97.58 -26.35 -17.44
CA ASP A 36 98.34 -27.29 -18.29
C ASP A 36 99.43 -26.61 -19.13
N GLY A 37 99.18 -25.36 -19.55
CA GLY A 37 100.10 -24.54 -20.33
C GLY A 37 101.38 -24.12 -19.61
N MET A 38 101.49 -24.31 -18.29
CA MET A 38 102.71 -23.98 -17.52
C MET A 38 103.90 -24.90 -17.86
N GLY A 39 103.66 -26.07 -18.45
CA GLY A 39 104.69 -27.04 -18.81
C GLY A 39 105.39 -27.67 -17.60
N SER A 40 106.61 -28.21 -17.78
CA SER A 40 107.33 -28.98 -16.75
C SER A 40 108.40 -28.21 -15.96
N SER A 41 108.56 -26.91 -16.20
CA SER A 41 109.62 -26.11 -15.60
C SER A 41 109.38 -25.85 -14.11
N ALA A 42 110.45 -25.90 -13.30
CA ALA A 42 110.42 -25.50 -11.90
C ALA A 42 110.16 -23.99 -11.73
N THR A 43 110.60 -23.18 -12.69
CA THR A 43 110.36 -21.73 -12.77
C THR A 43 109.39 -21.41 -13.91
N ALA A 44 108.25 -22.11 -13.95
CA ALA A 44 107.22 -21.90 -14.97
C ALA A 44 106.57 -20.52 -14.81
N ALA A 45 106.32 -19.83 -15.92
CA ALA A 45 105.54 -18.60 -15.91
C ALA A 45 104.07 -18.92 -15.60
N LEU A 46 103.44 -18.11 -14.75
CA LEU A 46 102.02 -18.26 -14.43
C LEU A 46 101.15 -17.76 -15.60
N PRO A 47 99.92 -18.30 -15.77
CA PRO A 47 98.99 -17.77 -16.76
C PRO A 47 98.71 -16.28 -16.54
N SER A 48 98.41 -15.57 -17.63
CA SER A 48 98.09 -14.14 -17.60
C SER A 48 97.04 -13.81 -16.53
N GLY A 49 97.32 -12.80 -15.71
CA GLY A 49 96.46 -12.33 -14.63
C GLY A 49 96.75 -12.98 -13.28
N PHE A 50 97.41 -14.15 -13.24
CA PHE A 50 97.75 -14.83 -11.99
C PHE A 50 99.10 -14.37 -11.41
N VAL A 51 99.11 -14.16 -10.10
CA VAL A 51 100.31 -13.91 -9.30
C VAL A 51 100.27 -14.72 -8.01
N VAL A 52 101.44 -14.99 -7.45
CA VAL A 52 101.60 -15.65 -6.15
C VAL A 52 102.35 -14.75 -5.18
N SER A 53 101.98 -14.76 -3.90
CA SER A 53 102.64 -13.93 -2.88
C SER A 53 102.62 -14.60 -1.50
N SER A 54 103.45 -14.10 -0.59
CA SER A 54 103.35 -14.37 0.85
C SER A 54 102.37 -13.43 1.57
N GLY A 55 101.89 -12.38 0.90
CA GLY A 55 101.00 -11.37 1.46
C GLY A 55 99.68 -11.24 0.68
N SER A 56 98.93 -10.19 1.02
CA SER A 56 97.59 -9.90 0.47
C SER A 56 97.56 -8.87 -0.66
N ILE A 57 98.70 -8.29 -1.04
CA ILE A 57 98.76 -7.17 -1.99
C ILE A 57 99.14 -7.70 -3.38
N PHE A 58 98.26 -7.49 -4.38
CA PHE A 58 98.44 -8.00 -5.74
C PHE A 58 99.74 -7.53 -6.41
N SER A 59 100.05 -6.24 -6.31
CA SER A 59 101.23 -5.63 -6.95
C SER A 59 102.57 -6.17 -6.43
N ALA A 60 102.59 -6.74 -5.21
CA ALA A 60 103.77 -7.37 -4.61
C ALA A 60 103.95 -8.84 -5.01
N GLY A 61 103.02 -9.44 -5.77
CA GLY A 61 103.11 -10.83 -6.20
C GLY A 61 104.17 -11.08 -7.29
N THR A 62 104.61 -12.33 -7.42
CA THR A 62 105.47 -12.81 -8.51
C THR A 62 104.65 -13.64 -9.51
N SER A 63 105.10 -13.73 -10.76
CA SER A 63 104.39 -14.40 -11.86
C SER A 63 105.08 -15.68 -12.34
N ALA A 64 105.78 -16.38 -11.45
CA ALA A 64 106.41 -17.66 -11.76
C ALA A 64 106.42 -18.60 -10.54
N THR A 65 106.47 -19.91 -10.80
CA THR A 65 106.67 -20.93 -9.76
C THR A 65 108.12 -20.98 -9.29
N GLY A 66 108.37 -21.65 -8.16
CA GLY A 66 109.71 -21.87 -7.62
C GLY A 66 110.17 -23.33 -7.61
N ALA A 67 109.24 -24.28 -7.80
CA ALA A 67 109.51 -25.70 -7.92
C ALA A 67 108.49 -26.37 -8.85
N ALA A 68 108.84 -27.55 -9.38
CA ALA A 68 107.92 -28.45 -10.05
C ALA A 68 108.10 -29.85 -9.49
N ALA A 69 106.98 -30.55 -9.26
CA ALA A 69 107.02 -31.92 -8.78
C ALA A 69 105.78 -32.69 -9.22
N GLY A 70 106.00 -33.97 -9.51
CA GLY A 70 104.97 -34.91 -9.93
C GLY A 70 104.50 -35.79 -8.79
N THR A 71 103.54 -36.65 -9.08
CA THR A 71 103.01 -37.67 -8.17
C THR A 71 103.65 -39.04 -8.36
N THR A 72 104.39 -39.26 -9.46
CA THR A 72 105.14 -40.50 -9.76
C THR A 72 106.46 -40.24 -10.49
N GLY A 73 107.34 -41.25 -10.57
CA GLY A 73 108.57 -41.21 -11.36
C GLY A 73 109.64 -40.22 -10.88
N ALA A 74 110.54 -39.81 -11.79
CA ALA A 74 111.62 -38.88 -11.48
C ALA A 74 111.07 -37.47 -11.18
N GLY A 75 111.44 -36.92 -10.02
CA GLY A 75 110.92 -35.63 -9.55
C GLY A 75 109.59 -35.72 -8.78
N VAL A 76 109.22 -36.91 -8.32
CA VAL A 76 108.05 -37.12 -7.45
C VAL A 76 108.16 -36.38 -6.12
N LEU A 77 107.03 -35.92 -5.59
CA LEU A 77 106.94 -35.39 -4.23
C LEU A 77 107.38 -36.46 -3.19
N THR A 78 108.08 -36.03 -2.15
CA THR A 78 108.52 -36.91 -1.06
C THR A 78 108.27 -36.22 0.29
N SER A 79 108.43 -36.95 1.39
CA SER A 79 108.34 -36.37 2.74
C SER A 79 109.42 -35.30 3.01
N THR A 80 110.46 -35.23 2.18
CA THR A 80 111.56 -34.25 2.26
C THR A 80 111.50 -33.17 1.18
N SER A 81 110.43 -33.11 0.37
CA SER A 81 110.27 -32.04 -0.62
C SER A 81 110.29 -30.66 0.04
N SER A 82 111.08 -29.74 -0.52
CA SER A 82 111.22 -28.37 -0.02
C SER A 82 109.92 -27.57 -0.11
N GLY A 83 109.74 -26.55 0.73
CA GLY A 83 108.60 -25.66 0.59
C GLY A 83 108.83 -24.64 -0.52
N ALA A 84 107.85 -24.44 -1.39
CA ALA A 84 107.90 -23.52 -2.53
C ALA A 84 106.50 -23.23 -3.10
N VAL A 85 106.43 -22.34 -4.09
CA VAL A 85 105.33 -22.30 -5.06
C VAL A 85 105.55 -23.39 -6.09
N TYR A 86 104.59 -24.29 -6.21
CA TYR A 86 104.71 -25.49 -7.03
C TYR A 86 103.88 -25.39 -8.29
N ASN A 87 104.52 -25.75 -9.40
CA ASN A 87 103.88 -26.29 -10.60
C ASN A 87 103.73 -27.81 -10.40
N PHE A 88 102.59 -28.23 -9.87
CA PHE A 88 102.36 -29.65 -9.61
C PHE A 88 101.97 -30.38 -10.90
N ALA A 89 102.32 -31.66 -10.99
CA ALA A 89 102.00 -32.51 -12.12
C ALA A 89 101.30 -33.79 -11.66
N ASN A 90 100.15 -34.09 -12.25
CA ASN A 90 99.48 -35.37 -12.06
C ASN A 90 100.19 -36.45 -12.90
N GLY A 91 101.16 -37.15 -12.30
CA GLY A 91 102.03 -38.11 -12.96
C GLY A 91 103.51 -37.75 -12.84
N ILE A 92 104.30 -38.05 -13.89
CA ILE A 92 105.75 -37.76 -13.91
C ILE A 92 105.99 -36.29 -14.26
N THR A 93 106.80 -35.60 -13.45
CA THR A 93 107.04 -34.14 -13.57
C THR A 93 107.39 -33.68 -14.99
N ALA A 94 108.18 -34.45 -15.73
CA ALA A 94 108.66 -34.09 -17.06
C ALA A 94 107.63 -34.29 -18.19
N SER A 95 106.67 -35.21 -18.03
CA SER A 95 105.79 -35.65 -19.13
C SER A 95 104.30 -35.49 -18.85
N ALA A 96 103.88 -35.23 -17.61
CA ALA A 96 102.49 -34.98 -17.28
C ALA A 96 102.00 -33.70 -17.98
N THR A 97 100.84 -33.78 -18.62
CA THR A 97 100.17 -32.65 -19.28
C THR A 97 99.27 -31.89 -18.33
N ASP A 98 98.70 -32.59 -17.36
CA ASP A 98 97.83 -32.07 -16.31
C ASP A 98 98.65 -31.37 -15.22
N ARG A 99 98.42 -30.06 -15.05
CA ARG A 99 99.19 -29.17 -14.16
C ARG A 99 98.28 -28.39 -13.24
N SER A 100 98.76 -28.13 -12.03
CA SER A 100 98.10 -27.19 -11.11
C SER A 100 99.08 -26.23 -10.45
N LEU A 101 98.56 -25.08 -10.02
CA LEU A 101 99.32 -24.05 -9.32
C LEU A 101 99.05 -24.13 -7.82
N GLY A 102 100.09 -24.36 -7.01
CA GLY A 102 99.88 -24.54 -5.58
C GLY A 102 101.08 -24.25 -4.72
N PHE A 103 100.97 -24.68 -3.46
CA PHE A 103 102.02 -24.49 -2.47
C PHE A 103 102.31 -25.79 -1.73
N LEU A 104 103.57 -25.91 -1.31
CA LEU A 104 103.96 -26.76 -0.19
C LEU A 104 104.76 -25.91 0.78
N THR A 105 104.49 -26.01 2.08
CA THR A 105 105.17 -25.22 3.11
C THR A 105 106.30 -26.00 3.79
N SER A 106 107.35 -25.27 4.20
CA SER A 106 108.50 -25.78 4.95
C SER A 106 109.01 -24.73 5.94
N SER A 107 110.13 -25.01 6.62
CA SER A 107 110.66 -24.11 7.64
C SER A 107 111.10 -22.76 7.09
N SER A 108 111.60 -22.74 5.86
CA SER A 108 111.98 -21.56 5.10
C SER A 108 110.87 -21.00 4.20
N PHE A 109 109.72 -21.67 4.12
CA PHE A 109 108.57 -21.27 3.28
C PHE A 109 107.26 -21.46 4.05
N SER A 110 107.00 -20.53 4.97
CA SER A 110 105.84 -20.57 5.88
C SER A 110 104.51 -20.21 5.21
N SER A 111 103.38 -20.57 5.82
CA SER A 111 102.07 -19.98 5.49
C SER A 111 101.89 -18.63 6.20
N PRO A 112 101.06 -17.70 5.69
CA PRO A 112 100.17 -17.84 4.54
C PRO A 112 100.88 -17.71 3.18
N ARG A 113 100.27 -18.30 2.15
CA ARG A 113 100.65 -18.15 0.75
C ARG A 113 99.40 -17.91 -0.07
N THR A 114 99.46 -16.99 -1.02
CA THR A 114 98.29 -16.53 -1.76
C THR A 114 98.50 -16.68 -3.24
N ILE A 115 97.45 -17.15 -3.93
CA ILE A 115 97.29 -17.03 -5.37
C ILE A 115 96.29 -15.89 -5.58
N MET A 116 96.59 -14.93 -6.45
CA MET A 116 95.69 -13.83 -6.77
C MET A 116 95.52 -13.72 -8.27
N LEU A 117 94.33 -13.30 -8.69
CA LEU A 117 93.95 -13.12 -10.08
C LEU A 117 93.40 -11.71 -10.30
N GLN A 118 93.84 -11.04 -11.36
CA GLN A 118 93.27 -9.77 -11.83
C GLN A 118 92.42 -9.97 -13.09
N ILE A 119 91.21 -9.45 -13.05
CA ILE A 119 90.22 -9.47 -14.12
C ILE A 119 89.82 -8.02 -14.45
N VAL A 120 89.54 -7.71 -15.72
CA VAL A 120 88.95 -6.43 -16.16
C VAL A 120 87.58 -6.67 -16.78
N ASN A 121 86.62 -5.81 -16.45
CA ASN A 121 85.33 -5.76 -17.12
C ASN A 121 85.44 -4.95 -18.42
N ASN A 122 85.33 -5.59 -19.58
CA ASN A 122 85.27 -4.92 -20.88
C ASN A 122 83.95 -5.26 -21.62
N THR A 123 82.89 -5.57 -20.88
CA THR A 123 81.60 -6.01 -21.45
C THR A 123 80.75 -4.88 -22.01
N GLY A 124 81.13 -3.62 -21.81
CA GLY A 124 80.32 -2.45 -22.13
C GLY A 124 79.24 -2.13 -21.09
N SER A 125 79.01 -2.99 -20.09
CA SER A 125 78.00 -2.81 -19.03
C SER A 125 78.62 -2.87 -17.64
N THR A 126 77.95 -2.34 -16.61
CA THR A 126 78.33 -2.58 -15.22
C THR A 126 77.95 -4.01 -14.83
N LEU A 127 78.91 -4.80 -14.35
CA LEU A 127 78.67 -6.17 -13.91
C LEU A 127 78.13 -6.18 -12.48
N THR A 128 77.06 -6.94 -12.27
CA THR A 128 76.37 -7.07 -10.98
C THR A 128 76.68 -8.38 -10.25
N SER A 129 77.22 -9.38 -10.95
CA SER A 129 77.71 -10.62 -10.33
C SER A 129 78.79 -11.34 -11.17
N LEU A 130 79.58 -12.20 -10.49
CA LEU A 130 80.54 -13.13 -11.08
C LEU A 130 80.24 -14.57 -10.63
N ASN A 131 80.04 -15.51 -11.56
CA ASN A 131 79.93 -16.94 -11.28
C ASN A 131 81.32 -17.58 -11.43
N ILE A 132 81.82 -18.24 -10.40
CA ILE A 132 83.20 -18.72 -10.29
C ILE A 132 83.21 -20.23 -9.98
N SER A 133 84.09 -21.00 -10.64
CA SER A 133 84.39 -22.38 -10.28
C SER A 133 85.89 -22.69 -10.31
N PHE A 134 86.35 -23.67 -9.54
CA PHE A 134 87.72 -24.23 -9.56
C PHE A 134 87.82 -25.49 -8.69
N ASP A 135 88.90 -26.26 -8.82
CA ASP A 135 89.21 -27.42 -7.99
C ASP A 135 90.41 -27.14 -7.07
N TYR A 136 90.34 -27.61 -5.83
CA TYR A 136 91.54 -27.77 -4.99
C TYR A 136 92.06 -29.20 -5.08
N GLU A 137 93.27 -29.37 -5.58
CA GLU A 137 93.89 -30.68 -5.78
C GLU A 137 94.98 -30.96 -4.75
N LYS A 138 94.85 -32.08 -4.02
CA LYS A 138 95.82 -32.50 -3.00
C LYS A 138 96.77 -33.55 -3.57
N TYR A 139 98.05 -33.19 -3.63
CA TYR A 139 99.14 -33.99 -4.23
C TYR A 139 99.94 -34.79 -3.19
N ARG A 140 100.07 -34.30 -1.95
CA ARG A 140 100.77 -35.00 -0.86
C ARG A 140 100.10 -34.78 0.48
N SER A 141 100.02 -35.83 1.29
CA SER A 141 99.57 -35.79 2.67
C SER A 141 100.52 -34.96 3.54
N GLY A 142 100.02 -34.42 4.64
CA GLY A 142 100.78 -33.62 5.58
C GLY A 142 100.14 -33.69 6.95
N SER A 143 100.96 -33.83 7.99
CA SER A 143 100.49 -34.00 9.37
C SER A 143 100.01 -32.71 10.02
N ARG A 144 99.69 -31.69 9.22
CA ARG A 144 99.20 -30.38 9.67
C ARG A 144 98.00 -29.98 8.84
N ALA A 145 97.00 -29.41 9.51
CA ALA A 145 95.80 -28.91 8.87
C ALA A 145 96.07 -27.57 8.18
N PHE A 146 95.42 -27.37 7.03
CA PHE A 146 95.45 -26.12 6.29
C PHE A 146 94.06 -25.75 5.80
N ASP A 147 93.79 -24.45 5.83
CA ASP A 147 92.62 -23.85 5.24
C ASP A 147 93.02 -23.11 3.97
N TRP A 148 92.22 -23.29 2.93
CA TRP A 148 92.17 -22.41 1.80
C TRP A 148 91.00 -21.45 1.96
N LEU A 149 91.30 -20.17 2.06
CA LEU A 149 90.33 -19.09 2.22
C LEU A 149 90.23 -18.29 0.93
N PHE A 150 89.01 -18.06 0.45
CA PHE A 150 88.73 -17.35 -0.78
C PHE A 150 88.24 -15.93 -0.50
N TYR A 151 88.75 -14.99 -1.29
CA TYR A 151 88.44 -13.57 -1.18
C TYR A 151 88.30 -12.93 -2.56
N HIS A 152 87.64 -11.78 -2.59
CA HIS A 152 87.51 -10.94 -3.78
C HIS A 152 87.54 -9.46 -3.41
N GLY A 153 87.86 -8.58 -4.36
CA GLY A 153 87.99 -7.13 -4.08
C GLY A 153 88.21 -6.30 -5.33
N SER A 154 88.03 -4.99 -5.24
CA SER A 154 88.11 -4.06 -6.38
C SER A 154 89.48 -3.40 -6.56
N ASP A 155 90.36 -3.44 -5.56
CA ASP A 155 91.63 -2.68 -5.54
C ASP A 155 92.90 -3.56 -5.46
N GLY A 156 92.75 -4.87 -5.24
CA GLY A 156 93.86 -5.80 -5.10
C GLY A 156 94.64 -5.67 -3.78
N ALA A 157 94.08 -4.95 -2.79
CA ALA A 157 94.67 -4.72 -1.47
C ALA A 157 93.67 -4.92 -0.32
N SER A 158 92.42 -4.51 -0.52
CA SER A 158 91.27 -4.67 0.37
C SER A 158 90.40 -5.82 -0.12
N TRP A 159 89.98 -6.70 0.78
CA TRP A 159 89.42 -7.99 0.41
C TRP A 159 88.17 -8.34 1.22
N ALA A 160 87.08 -8.67 0.52
CA ALA A 160 85.90 -9.30 1.08
C ALA A 160 86.07 -10.83 1.07
N SER A 161 85.70 -11.49 2.16
CA SER A 161 85.74 -12.95 2.26
C SER A 161 84.50 -13.53 1.59
N GLU A 162 84.67 -14.57 0.77
CA GLU A 162 83.55 -15.34 0.23
C GLU A 162 83.70 -16.80 0.65
N THR A 163 82.93 -17.18 1.66
CA THR A 163 83.04 -18.48 2.33
C THR A 163 82.68 -19.66 1.43
N ALA A 164 81.88 -19.43 0.38
CA ALA A 164 81.53 -20.47 -0.58
C ALA A 164 82.75 -21.05 -1.33
N GLY A 165 83.83 -20.26 -1.44
CA GLY A 165 85.10 -20.70 -2.03
C GLY A 165 86.09 -21.34 -1.05
N ASN A 166 85.80 -21.39 0.25
CA ASN A 166 86.74 -21.91 1.25
C ASN A 166 86.82 -23.45 1.22
N GLN A 167 87.98 -24.00 1.59
CA GLN A 167 88.15 -25.44 1.84
C GLN A 167 89.11 -25.69 3.01
N SER A 168 88.67 -26.47 3.98
CA SER A 168 89.52 -26.93 5.08
C SER A 168 90.03 -28.35 4.81
N TYR A 169 91.32 -28.57 5.05
CA TYR A 169 91.96 -29.88 5.04
C TYR A 169 92.49 -30.16 6.44
N THR A 170 91.96 -31.22 7.07
CA THR A 170 92.43 -31.68 8.39
C THR A 170 93.86 -32.24 8.29
N ALA A 171 94.56 -32.33 9.43
CA ALA A 171 95.88 -32.95 9.49
C ALA A 171 95.78 -34.45 9.13
N ASP A 172 96.61 -34.91 8.21
CA ASP A 172 96.73 -36.35 7.90
C ASP A 172 97.56 -37.07 8.97
N ALA A 173 97.51 -38.39 9.01
CA ALA A 173 98.30 -39.17 9.97
C ALA A 173 99.83 -39.05 9.76
N ALA A 174 100.28 -38.84 8.51
CA ALA A 174 101.69 -38.73 8.12
C ALA A 174 101.87 -37.84 6.87
N ASN A 175 103.12 -37.50 6.54
CA ASN A 175 103.48 -36.63 5.41
C ASN A 175 104.09 -37.41 4.20
N THR A 176 103.95 -38.73 4.17
CA THR A 176 104.61 -39.60 3.19
C THR A 176 103.74 -40.00 1.99
N THR A 177 102.42 -39.82 2.06
CA THR A 177 101.52 -40.29 1.00
C THR A 177 101.46 -39.26 -0.13
N VAL A 178 101.75 -39.70 -1.35
CA VAL A 178 101.60 -38.91 -2.57
C VAL A 178 100.39 -39.45 -3.31
N TYR A 179 99.44 -38.58 -3.66
CA TYR A 179 98.18 -38.97 -4.30
C TYR A 179 98.35 -38.96 -5.82
N ASN A 180 98.09 -40.09 -6.48
CA ASN A 180 98.12 -40.23 -7.93
C ASN A 180 96.91 -41.03 -8.46
N PRO A 181 95.92 -40.40 -9.11
CA PRO A 181 95.82 -38.95 -9.35
C PRO A 181 95.62 -38.17 -8.03
N PRO A 182 95.88 -36.85 -8.03
CA PRO A 182 95.57 -35.96 -6.91
C PRO A 182 94.10 -36.02 -6.52
N THR A 183 93.82 -35.82 -5.23
CA THR A 183 92.43 -35.76 -4.75
C THR A 183 91.88 -34.34 -4.93
N ALA A 184 90.87 -34.18 -5.78
CA ALA A 184 90.24 -32.89 -6.06
C ALA A 184 89.03 -32.60 -5.15
N ALA A 185 88.84 -31.32 -4.80
CA ALA A 185 87.65 -30.79 -4.14
C ALA A 185 87.11 -29.57 -4.91
N SER A 186 86.02 -29.76 -5.64
CA SER A 186 85.42 -28.74 -6.52
C SER A 186 84.65 -27.65 -5.77
N LYS A 187 84.75 -26.42 -6.27
CA LYS A 187 84.01 -25.24 -5.82
C LYS A 187 83.30 -24.59 -7.01
N SER A 188 82.04 -24.20 -6.81
CA SER A 188 81.23 -23.44 -7.79
C SER A 188 80.24 -22.55 -7.06
N PHE A 189 80.30 -21.23 -7.24
CA PHE A 189 79.46 -20.25 -6.54
C PHE A 189 79.39 -18.90 -7.28
N SER A 190 78.45 -18.04 -6.86
CA SER A 190 78.26 -16.70 -7.43
C SER A 190 78.57 -15.63 -6.40
N VAL A 191 79.40 -14.67 -6.77
CA VAL A 191 79.61 -13.43 -6.02
C VAL A 191 78.63 -12.38 -6.57
N SER A 192 77.59 -12.05 -5.79
CA SER A 192 76.52 -11.13 -6.18
C SER A 192 76.62 -9.76 -5.51
N GLY A 193 75.85 -8.77 -5.98
CA GLY A 193 75.83 -7.42 -5.40
C GLY A 193 77.04 -6.57 -5.77
N LEU A 194 77.70 -6.92 -6.88
CA LEU A 194 78.87 -6.22 -7.39
C LEU A 194 78.44 -4.97 -8.19
N SER A 195 79.38 -4.05 -8.36
CA SER A 195 79.23 -2.87 -9.24
C SER A 195 80.55 -2.62 -9.96
N ILE A 196 80.95 -3.58 -10.79
CA ILE A 196 82.21 -3.49 -11.54
C ILE A 196 81.89 -2.72 -12.82
N LEU A 197 82.24 -1.43 -12.86
CA LEU A 197 82.02 -0.59 -14.04
C LEU A 197 82.81 -1.11 -15.25
N ASN A 198 82.32 -0.83 -16.45
CA ASN A 198 83.08 -1.10 -17.68
C ASN A 198 84.44 -0.36 -17.65
N GLY A 199 85.50 -1.06 -18.03
CA GLY A 199 86.90 -0.62 -17.94
C GLY A 199 87.54 -0.80 -16.55
N SER A 200 86.80 -1.19 -15.52
CA SER A 200 87.33 -1.36 -14.15
C SER A 200 87.84 -2.78 -13.89
N VAL A 201 88.86 -2.88 -13.03
CA VAL A 201 89.46 -4.16 -12.60
C VAL A 201 88.77 -4.74 -11.36
N TYR A 202 88.84 -6.05 -11.21
CA TYR A 202 88.37 -6.80 -10.06
C TYR A 202 89.31 -7.98 -9.80
N TYR A 203 89.48 -8.36 -8.54
CA TYR A 203 90.49 -9.32 -8.12
C TYR A 203 89.87 -10.48 -7.35
N LEU A 204 90.42 -11.68 -7.56
CA LEU A 204 90.13 -12.89 -6.78
C LEU A 204 91.40 -13.34 -6.05
N ARG A 205 91.26 -13.95 -4.88
CA ARG A 205 92.40 -14.41 -4.07
C ARG A 205 92.09 -15.70 -3.32
N TRP A 206 92.97 -16.68 -3.48
CA TRP A 206 93.01 -17.93 -2.72
C TRP A 206 94.18 -17.87 -1.74
N THR A 207 93.91 -17.95 -0.45
CA THR A 207 94.92 -17.91 0.61
C THR A 207 95.05 -19.28 1.27
N PHE A 208 96.19 -19.93 1.09
CA PHE A 208 96.59 -21.12 1.81
C PHE A 208 97.20 -20.76 3.16
N THR A 209 96.51 -21.09 4.24
CA THR A 209 96.90 -20.73 5.60
C THR A 209 96.79 -21.92 6.56
N GLY A 210 97.65 -21.99 7.57
CA GLY A 210 97.61 -23.05 8.57
C GLY A 210 97.93 -22.49 9.96
N SER A 211 97.42 -23.15 11.01
CA SER A 211 97.46 -22.64 12.40
C SER A 211 98.83 -22.81 13.10
N GLY A 212 99.88 -22.15 12.57
CA GLY A 212 101.21 -21.94 13.20
C GLY A 212 102.24 -23.10 13.16
N GLY A 213 103.49 -22.84 12.72
CA GLY A 213 104.66 -23.77 12.81
C GLY A 213 105.16 -24.36 11.47
N SER A 214 106.45 -24.70 11.37
CA SER A 214 107.24 -24.65 10.12
C SER A 214 107.73 -26.01 9.55
N THR A 215 107.05 -27.15 9.77
CA THR A 215 107.45 -28.46 9.16
C THR A 215 106.23 -29.36 8.86
N ASN A 216 106.27 -30.18 7.79
CA ASN A 216 105.26 -31.21 7.38
C ASN A 216 103.92 -30.75 6.77
N GLY A 217 103.91 -29.72 5.91
CA GLY A 217 102.71 -29.25 5.22
C GLY A 217 102.12 -30.21 4.17
N GLN A 218 100.83 -30.02 3.86
CA GLN A 218 100.15 -30.66 2.72
C GLN A 218 100.52 -29.95 1.42
N ALA A 219 100.67 -30.69 0.32
CA ALA A 219 100.92 -30.12 -1.01
C ALA A 219 99.58 -30.02 -1.76
N ILE A 220 99.07 -28.81 -1.92
CA ILE A 220 97.75 -28.54 -2.50
C ILE A 220 97.85 -27.40 -3.52
N GLY A 221 97.19 -27.55 -4.67
CA GLY A 221 97.08 -26.52 -5.71
C GLY A 221 95.65 -26.24 -6.13
N ILE A 222 95.45 -25.16 -6.89
CA ILE A 222 94.21 -24.87 -7.60
C ILE A 222 94.33 -25.31 -9.06
N ASP A 223 93.24 -25.86 -9.59
CA ASP A 223 93.10 -26.24 -10.99
C ASP A 223 91.69 -25.97 -11.53
N ASN A 224 91.47 -26.09 -12.84
CA ASN A 224 90.18 -25.99 -13.53
C ASN A 224 89.37 -24.74 -13.20
N PHE A 225 90.03 -23.58 -13.08
CA PHE A 225 89.37 -22.30 -12.79
C PHE A 225 88.47 -21.86 -13.93
N SER A 226 87.27 -21.37 -13.63
CA SER A 226 86.39 -20.69 -14.58
C SER A 226 85.65 -19.49 -13.96
N VAL A 227 85.31 -18.50 -14.79
CA VAL A 227 84.50 -17.33 -14.38
C VAL A 227 83.62 -16.79 -15.51
N SER A 228 82.37 -16.44 -15.20
CA SER A 228 81.43 -15.72 -16.09
C SER A 228 80.70 -14.59 -15.33
N ALA A 229 80.12 -13.61 -16.04
CA ALA A 229 79.51 -12.41 -15.42
C ALA A 229 78.08 -12.09 -15.89
N THR A 230 77.28 -11.36 -15.09
CA THR A 230 75.92 -10.90 -15.47
C THR A 230 75.69 -9.38 -15.22
N SER A 231 74.70 -8.78 -15.88
CA SER A 231 74.27 -7.36 -15.73
C SER A 231 72.73 -7.20 -15.79
N THR A 232 72.19 -6.05 -15.36
CA THR A 232 70.76 -5.66 -15.52
C THR A 232 70.60 -4.49 -16.52
N PRO A 233 69.55 -4.45 -17.38
CA PRO A 233 69.30 -3.33 -18.29
C PRO A 233 68.70 -2.09 -17.59
N ILE A 234 68.94 -0.88 -18.14
CA ILE A 234 68.29 0.38 -17.74
C ILE A 234 67.12 0.66 -18.70
N THR A 235 65.89 0.82 -18.19
CA THR A 235 64.71 1.29 -18.95
C THR A 235 64.50 2.80 -18.74
N LEU A 236 64.28 3.56 -19.81
CA LEU A 236 64.07 5.02 -19.81
C LEU A 236 62.62 5.37 -20.19
N SER A 237 62.10 6.50 -19.69
CA SER A 237 60.79 7.05 -20.09
C SER A 237 60.84 7.72 -21.47
N ASN A 238 59.76 7.62 -22.25
CA ASN A 238 59.54 8.38 -23.48
C ASN A 238 58.57 9.55 -23.25
N SER A 239 58.70 10.65 -24.01
CA SER A 239 57.79 11.80 -23.91
C SER A 239 56.34 11.48 -24.29
N THR A 240 56.12 10.39 -25.04
CA THR A 240 54.79 9.90 -25.43
C THR A 240 54.26 8.77 -24.54
N ASP A 241 54.94 8.44 -23.45
CA ASP A 241 54.44 7.42 -22.51
C ASP A 241 53.09 7.86 -21.89
N HIS A 242 52.38 6.89 -21.32
CA HIS A 242 51.37 7.18 -20.31
C HIS A 242 52.07 7.58 -19.01
N PHE A 243 51.68 8.70 -18.41
CA PHE A 243 52.20 9.15 -17.12
C PHE A 243 51.10 9.07 -16.06
N ARG A 244 51.47 8.68 -14.84
CA ARG A 244 50.60 8.88 -13.67
C ARG A 244 51.38 9.27 -12.43
N SER A 245 50.75 9.99 -11.51
CA SER A 245 51.41 10.42 -10.28
C SER A 245 51.70 9.21 -9.39
N LYS A 246 52.93 9.12 -8.88
CA LYS A 246 53.40 8.08 -7.97
C LYS A 246 53.26 8.49 -6.50
N GLN A 247 53.31 9.79 -6.23
CA GLN A 247 53.25 10.39 -4.89
C GLN A 247 52.80 11.85 -4.99
N ASN A 248 52.57 12.47 -3.83
CA ASN A 248 52.41 13.93 -3.74
C ASN A 248 53.70 14.64 -4.19
N GLY A 249 53.58 15.75 -4.91
CA GLY A 249 54.77 16.48 -5.36
C GLY A 249 54.51 17.62 -6.34
N ASP A 250 55.58 18.22 -6.82
CA ASP A 250 55.55 19.21 -7.90
C ASP A 250 55.45 18.51 -9.26
N TRP A 251 54.60 19.01 -10.16
CA TRP A 251 54.47 18.54 -11.54
C TRP A 251 55.84 18.53 -12.25
N GLY A 252 56.66 19.56 -12.00
CA GLY A 252 57.98 19.74 -12.62
C GLY A 252 59.07 18.78 -12.14
N VAL A 253 58.77 17.84 -11.25
CA VAL A 253 59.74 16.89 -10.69
C VAL A 253 59.44 15.47 -11.18
N ALA A 254 60.38 14.85 -11.89
CA ALA A 254 60.20 13.51 -12.48
C ALA A 254 59.88 12.42 -11.43
N SER A 255 60.39 12.53 -10.20
CA SER A 255 60.10 11.59 -9.12
C SER A 255 58.65 11.66 -8.59
N THR A 256 57.87 12.68 -8.98
CA THR A 256 56.41 12.73 -8.75
C THR A 256 55.68 11.71 -9.63
N TRP A 257 56.30 11.22 -10.70
CA TRP A 257 55.65 10.45 -11.77
C TRP A 257 56.23 9.04 -11.92
N GLU A 258 55.37 8.14 -12.41
CA GLU A 258 55.74 6.88 -13.05
C GLU A 258 55.28 6.92 -14.52
N SER A 259 56.00 6.27 -15.44
CA SER A 259 55.68 6.22 -16.87
C SER A 259 55.51 4.79 -17.38
N SER A 260 54.75 4.61 -18.46
CA SER A 260 54.43 3.31 -19.07
C SER A 260 54.18 3.48 -20.56
N GLY A 261 54.92 2.77 -21.42
CA GLY A 261 54.69 2.82 -22.87
C GLY A 261 53.41 2.09 -23.32
N ASP A 262 52.93 1.15 -22.52
CA ASP A 262 51.76 0.27 -22.77
C ASP A 262 50.57 0.54 -21.83
N GLY A 263 50.68 1.55 -20.95
CA GLY A 263 49.69 1.85 -19.89
C GLY A 263 49.57 0.79 -18.78
N SER A 264 50.37 -0.28 -18.81
CA SER A 264 50.25 -1.46 -17.94
C SER A 264 51.48 -1.68 -17.05
N SER A 265 52.67 -1.52 -17.63
CA SER A 265 53.96 -1.83 -17.03
C SER A 265 54.70 -0.55 -16.62
N TRP A 266 54.58 -0.17 -15.35
CA TRP A 266 55.01 1.14 -14.86
C TRP A 266 56.45 1.13 -14.33
N ILE A 267 57.23 2.13 -14.73
CA ILE A 267 58.59 2.40 -14.24
C ILE A 267 58.64 3.76 -13.53
N ASN A 268 59.66 3.97 -12.68
CA ASN A 268 59.94 5.31 -12.17
C ASN A 268 60.22 6.25 -13.35
N SER A 269 59.53 7.39 -13.41
CA SER A 269 59.69 8.28 -14.54
C SER A 269 61.05 8.99 -14.52
N THR A 270 61.71 9.05 -15.67
CA THR A 270 62.90 9.90 -15.90
C THR A 270 62.55 11.24 -16.54
N LEU A 271 61.29 11.44 -16.94
CA LEU A 271 60.77 12.66 -17.56
C LEU A 271 59.57 13.21 -16.76
N ILE A 272 59.18 14.44 -17.05
CA ILE A 272 57.91 15.02 -16.58
C ILE A 272 56.87 14.93 -17.70
N PRO A 273 55.58 14.73 -17.37
CA PRO A 273 54.54 14.75 -18.38
C PRO A 273 54.38 16.15 -19.00
N THR A 274 54.10 16.15 -20.31
CA THR A 274 53.81 17.32 -21.15
C THR A 274 52.63 17.00 -22.07
N ASN A 275 52.22 17.93 -22.92
CA ASN A 275 51.18 17.72 -23.94
C ASN A 275 51.51 16.68 -25.04
N LEU A 276 52.68 16.02 -24.97
CA LEU A 276 53.05 14.92 -25.85
C LEU A 276 52.73 13.54 -25.24
N ALA A 277 52.42 13.46 -23.94
CA ALA A 277 52.09 12.22 -23.27
C ALA A 277 50.79 11.63 -23.83
N ASN A 278 50.71 10.30 -23.95
CA ASN A 278 49.46 9.65 -24.40
C ASN A 278 48.30 9.88 -23.42
N THR A 279 48.59 9.86 -22.11
CA THR A 279 47.67 10.23 -21.04
C THR A 279 48.45 10.73 -19.83
N ILE A 280 47.85 11.61 -19.04
CA ILE A 280 48.41 12.06 -17.76
C ILE A 280 47.36 11.81 -16.68
N THR A 281 47.67 11.01 -15.65
CA THR A 281 46.71 10.71 -14.58
C THR A 281 47.22 11.12 -13.21
N ILE A 282 46.47 11.93 -12.48
CA ILE A 282 46.75 12.19 -11.06
C ILE A 282 45.90 11.22 -10.25
N LYS A 283 46.56 10.27 -9.58
CA LYS A 283 45.89 9.18 -8.87
C LYS A 283 45.16 9.64 -7.62
N ASN A 284 44.12 8.89 -7.23
CA ASN A 284 43.39 9.05 -5.98
C ASN A 284 44.34 9.26 -4.77
N THR A 285 43.98 10.17 -3.86
CA THR A 285 44.77 10.66 -2.70
C THR A 285 46.01 11.49 -3.02
N HIS A 286 46.46 11.58 -4.28
CA HIS A 286 47.64 12.36 -4.61
C HIS A 286 47.31 13.85 -4.82
N THR A 287 48.19 14.70 -4.32
CA THR A 287 48.22 16.14 -4.60
C THR A 287 49.43 16.47 -5.46
N VAL A 288 49.19 16.95 -6.68
CA VAL A 288 50.23 17.47 -7.58
C VAL A 288 50.09 18.98 -7.66
N THR A 289 51.18 19.71 -7.46
CA THR A 289 51.20 21.18 -7.53
C THR A 289 51.93 21.63 -8.80
N ILE A 290 51.36 22.60 -9.51
CA ILE A 290 52.00 23.30 -10.62
C ILE A 290 52.61 24.59 -10.05
N VAL A 291 53.94 24.69 -10.01
CA VAL A 291 54.69 25.89 -9.56
C VAL A 291 55.51 26.55 -10.67
N ASN A 292 55.58 25.93 -11.86
CA ASN A 292 56.22 26.45 -13.06
C ASN A 292 55.26 26.29 -14.24
N ALA A 293 55.48 27.02 -15.33
CA ALA A 293 54.61 26.94 -16.50
C ALA A 293 54.59 25.53 -17.11
N VAL A 294 53.39 24.97 -17.35
CA VAL A 294 53.22 23.63 -17.94
C VAL A 294 52.12 23.60 -19.00
N THR A 295 52.29 22.73 -19.99
CA THR A 295 51.27 22.38 -20.99
C THR A 295 50.94 20.91 -20.86
N ALA A 296 49.67 20.57 -20.74
CA ALA A 296 49.17 19.21 -20.63
C ALA A 296 48.17 18.89 -21.74
N ASP A 297 47.96 17.60 -21.96
CA ASP A 297 46.93 17.03 -22.83
C ASP A 297 46.52 15.65 -22.26
N GLN A 298 45.29 15.22 -22.52
CA GLN A 298 44.71 13.97 -22.02
C GLN A 298 44.91 13.79 -20.49
N LEU A 299 44.68 14.87 -19.73
CA LEU A 299 44.84 14.92 -18.29
C LEU A 299 43.59 14.40 -17.57
N THR A 300 43.75 13.46 -16.65
CA THR A 300 42.69 13.01 -15.74
C THR A 300 43.09 13.25 -14.29
N ILE A 301 42.26 13.97 -13.56
CA ILE A 301 42.32 14.08 -12.09
C ILE A 301 41.35 13.05 -11.53
N GLU A 302 41.85 11.95 -10.95
CA GLU A 302 41.00 10.92 -10.36
C GLU A 302 40.21 11.45 -9.15
N SER A 303 39.09 10.80 -8.83
CA SER A 303 38.33 11.11 -7.61
C SER A 303 39.27 11.08 -6.40
N GLY A 304 39.16 12.06 -5.49
CA GLY A 304 40.04 12.20 -4.32
C GLY A 304 41.48 12.66 -4.61
N ALA A 305 41.85 12.91 -5.87
CA ALA A 305 43.10 13.56 -6.23
C ALA A 305 42.96 15.09 -6.23
N VAL A 306 44.09 15.81 -6.11
CA VAL A 306 44.14 17.27 -6.16
C VAL A 306 45.20 17.72 -7.16
N LEU A 307 44.82 18.60 -8.09
CA LEU A 307 45.76 19.38 -8.90
C LEU A 307 45.73 20.83 -8.41
N ASN A 308 46.84 21.32 -7.85
CA ASN A 308 46.94 22.67 -7.33
C ASN A 308 47.68 23.59 -8.31
N HIS A 309 46.96 24.53 -8.93
CA HIS A 309 47.51 25.52 -9.85
C HIS A 309 47.92 26.78 -9.07
N SER A 310 49.22 27.00 -8.89
CA SER A 310 49.74 28.11 -8.06
C SER A 310 49.52 29.49 -8.71
N THR A 311 49.43 30.52 -7.89
CA THR A 311 49.18 31.91 -8.33
C THR A 311 50.22 32.44 -9.31
N GLY A 312 49.76 33.05 -10.40
CA GLY A 312 50.61 33.68 -11.41
C GLY A 312 51.43 32.71 -12.27
N ILE A 313 51.11 31.41 -12.23
CA ILE A 313 51.74 30.40 -13.07
C ILE A 313 50.87 30.15 -14.31
N ALA A 314 51.50 29.97 -15.47
CA ALA A 314 50.79 29.65 -16.70
C ALA A 314 50.53 28.13 -16.80
N PHE A 315 49.26 27.74 -16.85
CA PHE A 315 48.87 26.37 -17.18
C PHE A 315 48.08 26.37 -18.49
N SER A 316 48.38 25.45 -19.39
CA SER A 316 47.70 25.34 -20.69
C SER A 316 47.24 23.90 -20.96
N ILE A 317 46.00 23.75 -21.41
CA ILE A 317 45.50 22.47 -21.95
C ILE A 317 45.49 22.59 -23.47
N ASN A 318 46.24 21.71 -24.12
CA ASN A 318 46.37 21.66 -25.56
C ASN A 318 45.25 20.83 -26.19
N ASP A 319 44.88 21.15 -27.42
CA ASP A 319 43.95 20.37 -28.26
C ASP A 319 44.75 19.81 -29.45
N ASN A 320 45.25 18.58 -29.32
CA ASN A 320 46.01 17.93 -30.39
C ASN A 320 45.23 16.80 -31.08
N SER A 321 44.01 16.49 -30.62
CA SER A 321 43.20 15.38 -31.10
C SER A 321 41.72 15.57 -30.77
N SER A 322 40.82 14.94 -31.52
CA SER A 322 39.38 14.99 -31.20
C SER A 322 39.09 14.19 -29.92
N GLY A 323 38.83 14.86 -28.80
CA GLY A 323 38.55 14.20 -27.53
C GLY A 323 38.41 15.18 -26.37
N THR A 324 38.24 14.66 -25.15
CA THR A 324 38.32 15.45 -23.91
C THR A 324 39.76 15.52 -23.44
N ASP A 325 40.30 16.73 -23.27
CA ASP A 325 41.72 16.93 -22.97
C ASP A 325 42.00 17.07 -21.47
N MET A 326 40.97 17.41 -20.67
CA MET A 326 41.03 17.42 -19.21
C MET A 326 39.75 16.85 -18.58
N ILE A 327 39.87 15.77 -17.81
CA ILE A 327 38.77 15.15 -17.05
C ILE A 327 38.99 15.38 -15.55
N ILE A 328 38.01 15.97 -14.88
CA ILE A 328 38.08 16.35 -13.47
C ILE A 328 37.06 15.50 -12.69
N ASN A 329 37.56 14.47 -12.00
CA ASN A 329 36.79 13.68 -11.03
C ASN A 329 37.17 14.01 -9.57
N GLY A 330 38.37 14.52 -9.34
CA GLY A 330 38.85 15.03 -8.06
C GLY A 330 38.71 16.55 -7.94
N THR A 331 39.72 17.21 -7.37
CA THR A 331 39.73 18.67 -7.18
C THR A 331 40.81 19.33 -8.04
N TYR A 332 40.41 20.25 -8.90
CA TYR A 332 41.31 21.21 -9.54
C TYR A 332 41.25 22.53 -8.78
N VAL A 333 42.35 22.97 -8.18
CA VAL A 333 42.44 24.24 -7.44
C VAL A 333 43.04 25.32 -8.35
N ILE A 334 42.36 26.44 -8.48
CA ILE A 334 42.78 27.64 -9.22
C ILE A 334 43.12 28.73 -8.20
N ASN A 335 44.31 29.33 -8.30
CA ASN A 335 44.71 30.46 -7.45
C ASN A 335 44.97 31.72 -8.30
N GLY A 336 44.00 32.22 -9.07
CA GLY A 336 44.12 33.48 -9.82
C GLY A 336 43.81 33.40 -11.31
N GLU A 337 44.44 32.48 -12.05
CA GLU A 337 44.30 32.37 -13.51
C GLU A 337 43.81 30.98 -13.94
N MET A 338 42.76 30.95 -14.76
CA MET A 338 42.27 29.70 -15.39
C MET A 338 43.32 29.10 -16.34
N PRO A 339 43.24 27.79 -16.66
CA PRO A 339 44.02 27.21 -17.75
C PRO A 339 43.76 27.96 -19.06
N SER A 340 44.84 28.22 -19.81
CA SER A 340 44.80 28.75 -21.17
C SER A 340 44.82 27.61 -22.21
N GLY A 341 44.74 27.94 -23.50
CA GLY A 341 44.79 26.97 -24.60
C GLY A 341 43.43 26.66 -25.22
N SER A 342 43.42 25.71 -26.15
CA SER A 342 42.25 25.32 -26.93
C SER A 342 41.66 23.97 -26.54
N GLY A 343 42.20 23.28 -25.53
CA GLY A 343 41.69 21.98 -25.08
C GLY A 343 40.29 22.05 -24.47
N THR A 344 39.64 20.89 -24.38
CA THR A 344 38.31 20.67 -23.81
C THR A 344 38.37 20.00 -22.44
N TYR A 345 37.39 20.32 -21.59
CA TYR A 345 37.37 19.95 -20.18
C TYR A 345 36.00 19.36 -19.82
N ILE A 346 35.99 18.30 -19.01
CA ILE A 346 34.76 17.78 -18.40
C ILE A 346 34.95 17.73 -16.89
N VAL A 347 34.04 18.37 -16.16
CA VAL A 347 33.91 18.21 -14.71
C VAL A 347 32.80 17.22 -14.44
N ASN A 348 33.18 16.00 -14.04
CA ASN A 348 32.23 14.93 -13.77
C ASN A 348 31.50 15.15 -12.44
N SER A 349 30.43 14.40 -12.21
CA SER A 349 29.69 14.42 -10.94
C SER A 349 30.64 14.18 -9.75
N GLY A 350 30.61 15.05 -8.74
CA GLY A 350 31.52 15.03 -7.59
C GLY A 350 32.91 15.67 -7.84
N GLY A 351 33.27 15.95 -9.10
CA GLY A 351 34.45 16.72 -9.45
C GLY A 351 34.31 18.18 -9.04
N ILE A 352 35.41 18.79 -8.58
CA ILE A 352 35.44 20.14 -8.04
C ILE A 352 36.47 20.98 -8.78
N ILE A 353 36.05 22.14 -9.29
CA ILE A 353 36.97 23.23 -9.61
C ILE A 353 36.85 24.25 -8.47
N ARG A 354 37.93 24.49 -7.72
CA ARG A 354 37.94 25.35 -6.54
C ARG A 354 38.83 26.56 -6.75
N ALA A 355 38.26 27.77 -6.72
CA ALA A 355 39.01 29.02 -6.76
C ALA A 355 39.40 29.42 -5.32
N ASP A 356 40.68 29.30 -4.97
CA ASP A 356 41.22 29.67 -3.65
C ASP A 356 41.74 31.13 -3.61
N ASP A 357 41.88 31.80 -4.76
CA ASP A 357 42.32 33.20 -4.96
C ASP A 357 41.75 33.72 -6.29
N ASN A 358 41.49 35.02 -6.45
CA ASN A 358 41.09 35.65 -7.73
C ASN A 358 42.02 36.79 -8.17
N THR A 359 43.32 36.65 -7.92
CA THR A 359 44.34 37.59 -8.41
C THR A 359 44.26 37.75 -9.94
N GLY A 360 43.83 38.91 -10.41
CA GLY A 360 43.69 39.23 -11.84
C GLY A 360 42.28 39.10 -12.43
N SER A 361 41.26 38.75 -11.62
CA SER A 361 39.84 38.66 -12.05
C SER A 361 39.60 37.64 -13.17
N ASN A 362 40.18 36.44 -13.03
CA ASN A 362 40.14 35.41 -14.08
C ASN A 362 39.85 33.99 -13.56
N SER A 363 39.61 33.77 -12.27
CA SER A 363 39.45 32.41 -11.71
C SER A 363 38.08 31.79 -11.99
N ASP A 364 37.07 32.63 -12.15
CA ASP A 364 35.69 32.31 -12.50
C ASP A 364 35.42 32.30 -14.00
N ASN A 365 36.34 32.82 -14.82
CA ASN A 365 36.24 32.79 -16.27
C ASN A 365 35.96 31.39 -16.81
N ILE A 366 36.54 30.33 -16.20
CA ILE A 366 36.31 28.91 -16.58
C ILE A 366 34.86 28.46 -16.44
N ALA A 367 34.03 29.20 -15.71
CA ALA A 367 32.64 28.89 -15.46
C ALA A 367 31.66 29.72 -16.30
N PHE A 368 32.08 30.77 -17.04
CA PHE A 368 31.14 31.64 -17.78
C PHE A 368 31.57 32.14 -19.17
N LEU A 369 32.85 32.11 -19.55
CA LEU A 369 33.30 32.63 -20.85
C LEU A 369 32.63 31.90 -22.04
N SER A 370 32.21 32.67 -23.05
CA SER A 370 31.38 32.16 -24.16
C SER A 370 32.11 31.24 -25.16
N ASN A 371 33.44 31.18 -25.10
CA ASN A 371 34.31 30.37 -25.95
C ASN A 371 34.84 29.12 -25.21
N LEU A 372 34.26 28.77 -24.06
CA LEU A 372 34.74 27.68 -23.21
C LEU A 372 34.43 26.30 -23.78
N ASN A 373 35.48 25.48 -23.76
CA ASN A 373 35.40 24.05 -23.97
C ASN A 373 35.20 23.27 -22.64
N CYS A 374 34.73 23.91 -21.56
CA CYS A 374 34.50 23.26 -20.27
C CYS A 374 33.02 22.90 -20.08
N GLU A 375 32.75 21.62 -19.82
CA GLU A 375 31.42 21.08 -19.56
C GLU A 375 31.31 20.63 -18.09
N PHE A 376 30.36 21.21 -17.37
CA PHE A 376 30.07 20.83 -15.98
C PHE A 376 28.89 19.85 -15.93
N LYS A 377 29.09 18.62 -15.48
CA LYS A 377 28.03 17.61 -15.37
C LYS A 377 27.19 17.82 -14.10
N THR A 378 26.02 17.20 -14.04
CA THR A 378 25.12 17.24 -12.88
C THR A 378 25.84 16.77 -11.61
N GLY A 379 25.80 17.60 -10.56
CA GLY A 379 26.51 17.35 -9.29
C GLY A 379 28.01 17.63 -9.30
N SER A 380 28.58 18.16 -10.39
CA SER A 380 29.90 18.80 -10.36
C SER A 380 29.85 20.14 -9.64
N ILE A 381 30.97 20.60 -9.11
CA ILE A 381 31.02 21.79 -8.26
C ILE A 381 32.05 22.79 -8.80
N PHE A 382 31.61 24.01 -9.06
CA PHE A 382 32.49 25.18 -9.11
C PHE A 382 32.43 25.87 -7.74
N GLN A 383 33.51 25.78 -6.97
CA GLN A 383 33.60 26.27 -5.61
C GLN A 383 34.40 27.58 -5.54
N TRP A 384 33.75 28.66 -5.15
CA TRP A 384 34.38 29.92 -4.80
C TRP A 384 34.83 29.91 -3.33
N ASN A 385 36.14 29.77 -3.13
CA ASN A 385 36.77 29.64 -1.82
C ASN A 385 37.71 30.82 -1.51
N THR A 386 37.39 32.02 -2.00
CA THR A 386 38.04 33.28 -1.65
C THR A 386 37.01 34.34 -1.23
N THR A 387 37.44 35.35 -0.46
CA THR A 387 36.62 36.53 -0.13
C THR A 387 36.55 37.55 -1.26
N ASP A 388 37.35 37.38 -2.31
CA ASP A 388 37.34 38.26 -3.48
C ASP A 388 36.00 38.19 -4.23
N ALA A 389 35.67 39.27 -4.93
CA ALA A 389 34.48 39.30 -5.78
C ALA A 389 34.71 38.51 -7.08
N PHE A 390 33.74 37.68 -7.44
CA PHE A 390 33.63 37.11 -8.79
C PHE A 390 32.83 38.04 -9.71
N GLU A 391 32.94 37.87 -11.02
CA GLU A 391 32.32 38.72 -12.03
C GLU A 391 30.80 38.56 -12.07
N THR A 392 30.08 39.69 -12.17
CA THR A 392 28.61 39.73 -12.13
C THR A 392 27.98 40.66 -13.16
N ILE A 393 28.78 41.33 -14.00
CA ILE A 393 28.29 42.30 -15.00
C ILE A 393 27.88 41.56 -16.28
N GLY A 394 26.60 41.25 -16.45
CA GLY A 394 26.10 40.61 -17.68
C GLY A 394 26.59 39.17 -17.86
N ILE A 395 26.98 38.52 -16.77
CA ILE A 395 27.62 37.20 -16.76
C ILE A 395 26.59 36.08 -16.70
N GLU A 396 26.89 34.99 -17.42
CA GLU A 396 26.09 33.76 -17.46
C GLU A 396 26.94 32.54 -17.11
N TYR A 397 26.92 32.16 -15.83
CA TYR A 397 27.60 30.98 -15.34
C TYR A 397 26.93 29.70 -15.86
N PHE A 398 27.75 28.74 -16.29
CA PHE A 398 27.35 27.45 -16.87
C PHE A 398 26.47 27.54 -18.12
N ARG A 399 26.64 28.59 -18.93
CA ARG A 399 25.86 28.83 -20.17
C ARG A 399 25.78 27.60 -21.08
N ASN A 400 26.86 26.83 -21.23
CA ASN A 400 26.90 25.64 -22.09
C ASN A 400 25.89 24.54 -21.67
N ASN A 401 25.44 24.56 -20.41
CA ASN A 401 24.55 23.57 -19.82
C ASN A 401 23.08 23.98 -19.81
N ASN A 402 22.67 24.93 -20.66
CA ASN A 402 21.33 25.54 -20.65
C ASN A 402 20.20 24.56 -21.04
N GLY A 403 19.91 23.56 -20.19
CA GLY A 403 18.73 22.71 -20.23
C GLY A 403 18.87 21.28 -19.68
N ALA A 404 20.08 20.70 -19.59
CA ALA A 404 20.25 19.27 -19.27
C ALA A 404 20.98 18.99 -17.95
N GLU A 405 22.10 19.67 -17.69
CA GLU A 405 22.98 19.38 -16.54
C GLU A 405 22.73 20.36 -15.39
N LYS A 406 22.77 19.89 -14.13
CA LYS A 406 22.62 20.69 -12.91
C LYS A 406 23.93 20.81 -12.09
N PRO A 407 24.89 21.64 -12.52
CA PRO A 407 26.11 21.88 -11.76
C PRO A 407 25.84 22.76 -10.53
N ILE A 408 26.77 22.74 -9.57
CA ILE A 408 26.68 23.49 -8.32
C ILE A 408 27.68 24.65 -8.34
N PHE A 409 27.20 25.88 -8.16
CA PHE A 409 28.04 27.02 -7.79
C PHE A 409 28.08 27.09 -6.26
N ARG A 410 29.18 26.65 -5.67
CA ARG A 410 29.38 26.68 -4.21
C ARG A 410 30.12 27.94 -3.77
N ILE A 411 29.62 28.59 -2.72
CA ILE A 411 30.29 29.70 -2.03
C ILE A 411 30.75 29.22 -0.65
N SER A 412 32.08 29.09 -0.46
CA SER A 412 32.67 28.59 0.80
C SER A 412 33.45 29.62 1.60
N GLN A 413 33.59 30.84 1.10
CA GLN A 413 34.02 32.02 1.85
C GLN A 413 32.95 33.12 1.79
N SER A 414 33.16 34.26 2.46
CA SER A 414 32.13 35.30 2.57
C SER A 414 32.39 36.54 1.68
N PRO A 415 32.24 36.46 0.34
CA PRO A 415 32.46 37.60 -0.53
C PRO A 415 31.25 38.56 -0.53
N SER A 416 31.53 39.81 -0.92
CA SER A 416 30.53 40.82 -1.25
C SER A 416 30.62 41.15 -2.73
N ILE A 417 29.55 40.86 -3.48
CA ILE A 417 29.53 40.87 -4.94
C ILE A 417 28.35 41.67 -5.47
N GLY A 418 28.32 41.88 -6.79
CA GLY A 418 27.12 42.29 -7.51
C GLY A 418 27.33 43.47 -8.45
N SER A 419 26.36 43.66 -9.35
CA SER A 419 26.38 44.70 -10.38
C SER A 419 24.98 45.21 -10.70
N ASN A 420 24.91 46.32 -11.44
CA ASN A 420 23.66 46.87 -11.97
C ASN A 420 23.15 46.13 -13.21
N SER A 421 23.93 45.17 -13.74
CA SER A 421 23.52 44.30 -14.84
C SER A 421 23.03 42.95 -14.32
N GLN A 422 22.28 42.25 -15.17
CA GLN A 422 21.81 40.91 -14.86
C GLN A 422 22.98 39.92 -14.65
N THR A 423 22.78 38.96 -13.75
CA THR A 423 23.66 37.81 -13.57
C THR A 423 22.83 36.53 -13.62
N ASN A 424 23.23 35.56 -14.43
CA ASN A 424 22.58 34.26 -14.55
C ASN A 424 23.50 33.16 -14.04
N ILE A 425 22.94 32.25 -13.24
CA ILE A 425 23.59 30.99 -12.85
C ILE A 425 22.70 29.85 -13.36
N TYR A 426 23.14 29.19 -14.43
CA TYR A 426 22.51 27.99 -14.99
C TYR A 426 22.94 26.74 -14.20
N GLY A 427 22.73 26.79 -12.89
CA GLY A 427 23.13 25.78 -11.90
C GLY A 427 22.44 26.02 -10.56
N LEU A 428 22.75 25.17 -9.57
CA LEU A 428 22.32 25.32 -8.19
C LEU A 428 23.29 26.26 -7.45
N LEU A 429 22.80 27.31 -6.80
CA LEU A 429 23.62 28.14 -5.92
C LEU A 429 23.65 27.52 -4.51
N GLU A 430 24.81 27.04 -4.05
CA GLU A 430 25.00 26.50 -2.70
C GLU A 430 25.87 27.44 -1.86
N VAL A 431 25.31 28.04 -0.83
CA VAL A 431 26.02 29.03 0.01
C VAL A 431 26.35 28.41 1.37
N THR A 432 27.61 28.01 1.59
CA THR A 432 28.05 27.44 2.88
C THR A 432 28.66 28.47 3.83
N ALA A 433 29.19 29.57 3.30
CA ALA A 433 29.61 30.76 4.02
C ALA A 433 28.85 31.99 3.51
N SER A 434 28.61 33.00 4.35
CA SER A 434 27.62 34.04 4.06
C SER A 434 27.95 34.89 2.82
N LEU A 435 27.00 35.08 1.92
CA LEU A 435 27.14 35.81 0.65
C LEU A 435 26.36 37.13 0.69
N THR A 436 26.99 38.24 0.28
CA THR A 436 26.30 39.54 0.14
C THR A 436 26.20 39.96 -1.33
N TRP A 437 24.98 40.20 -1.82
CA TRP A 437 24.69 40.72 -3.15
C TRP A 437 24.36 42.22 -3.12
N ASN A 438 24.97 42.95 -4.06
CA ASN A 438 24.79 44.38 -4.30
C ASN A 438 24.37 44.63 -5.76
N GLY A 439 24.04 45.88 -6.08
CA GLY A 439 23.78 46.35 -7.44
C GLY A 439 22.41 45.92 -8.00
N THR A 440 21.73 46.85 -8.65
CA THR A 440 20.29 46.76 -8.95
C THR A 440 19.91 45.74 -10.03
N GLY A 441 20.88 45.06 -10.65
CA GLY A 441 20.59 44.05 -11.67
C GLY A 441 19.92 42.81 -11.06
N ALA A 442 19.01 42.20 -11.80
CA ALA A 442 18.37 40.95 -11.39
C ALA A 442 19.35 39.77 -11.35
N LYS A 443 19.11 38.80 -10.47
CA LYS A 443 19.92 37.58 -10.33
C LYS A 443 19.05 36.37 -10.60
N TYR A 444 19.45 35.50 -11.52
CA TYR A 444 18.68 34.33 -11.91
C TYR A 444 19.43 33.07 -11.49
N PHE A 445 18.75 32.21 -10.73
CA PHE A 445 19.25 30.94 -10.23
C PHE A 445 18.39 29.84 -10.82
N ARG A 446 18.85 29.17 -11.88
CA ARG A 446 18.01 28.20 -12.58
C ARG A 446 17.61 27.05 -11.67
N ASP A 447 18.58 26.38 -11.04
CA ASP A 447 18.29 25.16 -10.27
C ASP A 447 18.06 25.44 -8.78
N GLY A 448 18.00 26.71 -8.40
CA GLY A 448 17.59 27.16 -7.07
C GLY A 448 18.74 27.51 -6.13
N ILE A 449 18.47 27.46 -4.82
CA ILE A 449 19.34 28.02 -3.77
C ILE A 449 19.34 27.12 -2.53
N THR A 450 20.53 26.68 -2.10
CA THR A 450 20.73 25.86 -0.89
C THR A 450 21.89 26.37 -0.01
N GLY A 451 22.20 25.64 1.05
CA GLY A 451 23.40 25.86 1.89
C GLY A 451 23.12 26.41 3.29
N THR A 452 24.17 26.43 4.12
CA THR A 452 24.13 26.79 5.55
C THR A 452 24.46 28.26 5.84
N GLY A 453 25.09 28.95 4.89
CA GLY A 453 25.48 30.36 4.99
C GLY A 453 24.32 31.30 4.64
N ASN A 454 24.32 32.49 5.24
CA ASN A 454 23.26 33.48 4.99
C ASN A 454 23.50 34.19 3.66
N ILE A 455 22.43 34.44 2.91
CA ILE A 455 22.47 35.27 1.70
C ILE A 455 21.82 36.61 2.02
N THR A 456 22.53 37.71 1.78
CA THR A 456 22.03 39.07 2.03
C THR A 456 21.87 39.83 0.72
N GLN A 457 20.65 40.28 0.41
CA GLN A 457 20.32 41.11 -0.74
C GLN A 457 20.42 42.59 -0.33
N ALA A 458 21.63 43.12 -0.20
CA ALA A 458 21.88 44.44 0.40
C ALA A 458 21.34 45.60 -0.44
N SER A 459 21.77 45.70 -1.70
CA SER A 459 21.29 46.70 -2.69
C SER A 459 21.00 46.05 -4.04
N SER A 460 20.61 44.77 -4.02
CA SER A 460 20.49 43.96 -5.21
C SER A 460 19.13 44.10 -5.91
N GLY A 461 19.09 43.79 -7.21
CA GLY A 461 17.83 43.54 -7.91
C GLY A 461 17.17 42.22 -7.46
N THR A 462 15.98 41.94 -7.99
CA THR A 462 15.19 40.74 -7.67
C THR A 462 15.97 39.45 -7.92
N PHE A 463 15.82 38.50 -7.01
CA PHE A 463 16.28 37.12 -7.20
C PHE A 463 15.17 36.30 -7.87
N TYR A 464 15.50 35.60 -8.94
CA TYR A 464 14.59 34.73 -9.67
C TYR A 464 15.04 33.28 -9.59
N ILE A 465 14.14 32.38 -9.23
CA ILE A 465 14.32 30.93 -9.45
C ILE A 465 13.52 30.54 -10.68
N THR A 466 14.16 29.98 -11.70
CA THR A 466 13.55 29.82 -13.04
C THR A 466 13.39 28.39 -13.52
N GLY A 467 14.06 27.42 -12.89
CA GLY A 467 14.06 26.03 -13.35
C GLY A 467 12.75 25.29 -13.09
N THR A 468 12.42 24.37 -13.99
CA THR A 468 11.27 23.45 -13.90
C THR A 468 11.49 22.28 -12.93
N ASP A 469 12.70 22.17 -12.38
CA ASP A 469 13.11 21.16 -11.41
C ASP A 469 14.20 21.74 -10.50
N ALA A 470 13.83 22.82 -9.81
CA ALA A 470 14.72 23.60 -8.95
C ALA A 470 14.50 23.26 -7.47
N GLU A 471 15.50 23.53 -6.64
CA GLU A 471 15.49 23.23 -5.22
C GLU A 471 15.67 24.49 -4.38
N LEU A 472 14.90 24.62 -3.30
CA LEU A 472 15.11 25.66 -2.30
C LEU A 472 15.27 25.01 -0.92
N GLY A 473 16.38 25.29 -0.24
CA GLY A 473 16.66 24.65 1.04
C GLY A 473 17.89 25.19 1.76
N GLY A 474 18.40 24.40 2.70
CA GLY A 474 19.50 24.75 3.60
C GLY A 474 19.10 25.64 4.77
N SER A 475 19.87 25.56 5.86
CA SER A 475 19.62 26.31 7.11
C SER A 475 19.97 27.80 7.04
N GLY A 476 20.74 28.22 6.02
CA GLY A 476 21.12 29.61 5.83
C GLY A 476 19.91 30.47 5.46
N ALA A 477 19.75 31.61 6.12
CA ALA A 477 18.65 32.52 5.85
C ALA A 477 18.90 33.34 4.58
N ILE A 478 17.83 33.66 3.84
CA ILE A 478 17.88 34.66 2.76
C ILE A 478 17.27 35.95 3.31
N SER A 479 18.06 37.02 3.36
CA SER A 479 17.65 38.34 3.85
C SER A 479 17.41 39.29 2.67
N LEU A 480 16.13 39.55 2.38
CA LEU A 480 15.63 40.42 1.31
C LEU A 480 15.56 41.88 1.82
N ASN A 481 16.65 42.65 1.64
CA ASN A 481 16.69 44.07 2.02
C ASN A 481 16.41 45.01 0.82
N SER A 482 16.31 44.46 -0.39
CA SER A 482 16.08 45.16 -1.67
C SER A 482 15.54 44.14 -2.69
N GLY A 483 14.79 44.53 -3.73
CA GLY A 483 14.50 43.66 -4.90
C GLY A 483 13.54 42.45 -4.73
N GLY A 484 13.56 41.73 -3.59
CA GLY A 484 12.71 40.56 -3.33
C GLY A 484 13.18 39.24 -3.97
N LEU A 485 12.42 38.16 -3.76
CA LEU A 485 12.64 36.83 -4.32
C LEU A 485 11.38 36.36 -5.05
N GLN A 486 11.52 35.84 -6.27
CA GLN A 486 10.42 35.32 -7.06
C GLN A 486 10.73 33.94 -7.65
N ILE A 487 9.81 32.99 -7.48
CA ILE A 487 9.76 31.79 -8.29
C ILE A 487 9.06 32.19 -9.60
N ALA A 488 9.82 32.18 -10.69
CA ALA A 488 9.40 32.70 -11.97
C ALA A 488 8.31 31.83 -12.63
N SER A 489 7.62 32.39 -13.63
CA SER A 489 6.61 31.66 -14.38
C SER A 489 7.18 30.38 -14.98
N ALA A 490 6.38 29.31 -15.00
CA ALA A 490 6.75 27.95 -15.40
C ALA A 490 7.82 27.24 -14.54
N ALA A 491 8.43 27.92 -13.55
CA ALA A 491 9.36 27.28 -12.64
C ALA A 491 8.62 26.33 -11.68
N ASN A 492 9.29 25.25 -11.29
CA ASN A 492 8.77 24.28 -10.33
C ASN A 492 9.86 23.96 -9.31
N VAL A 493 9.64 24.46 -8.09
CA VAL A 493 10.60 24.45 -6.99
C VAL A 493 10.12 23.50 -5.92
N THR A 494 11.00 22.61 -5.46
CA THR A 494 10.74 21.75 -4.30
C THR A 494 11.56 22.19 -3.10
N LEU A 495 10.95 22.21 -1.91
CA LEU A 495 11.70 22.38 -0.67
C LEU A 495 12.40 21.08 -0.27
N SER A 496 13.70 21.17 -0.01
CA SER A 496 14.51 20.06 0.52
C SER A 496 14.74 20.14 2.02
N SER A 497 14.52 21.31 2.63
CA SER A 497 14.53 21.52 4.07
C SER A 497 13.66 22.73 4.43
N ASN A 498 13.47 22.97 5.74
CA ASN A 498 12.96 24.26 6.21
C ASN A 498 13.86 25.39 5.70
N LYS A 499 13.25 26.54 5.35
CA LYS A 499 13.97 27.70 4.84
C LYS A 499 13.45 28.98 5.48
N THR A 500 14.38 29.79 5.99
CA THR A 500 14.09 31.12 6.53
C THR A 500 14.33 32.18 5.46
N ILE A 501 13.30 32.98 5.16
CA ILE A 501 13.35 34.11 4.23
C ILE A 501 12.90 35.36 5.01
N ASN A 502 13.87 36.21 5.32
CA ASN A 502 13.64 37.47 6.00
C ASN A 502 13.40 38.58 4.98
N GLY A 503 12.50 39.49 5.29
CA GLY A 503 12.25 40.70 4.52
C GLY A 503 11.62 41.73 5.44
N ASN A 504 11.87 43.01 5.17
CA ASN A 504 11.18 44.11 5.82
C ASN A 504 10.59 44.96 4.69
N THR A 505 9.39 44.60 4.22
CA THR A 505 8.65 45.12 3.04
C THR A 505 8.94 44.49 1.67
N TYR A 506 9.80 43.47 1.58
CA TYR A 506 10.08 42.78 0.32
C TYR A 506 9.47 41.38 0.28
N ASP A 507 8.99 41.04 -0.92
CA ASP A 507 8.15 39.88 -1.14
C ASP A 507 8.95 38.62 -1.48
N PHE A 508 8.41 37.48 -1.06
CA PHE A 508 8.68 36.18 -1.65
C PHE A 508 7.45 35.72 -2.47
N THR A 509 7.57 35.80 -3.79
CA THR A 509 6.45 35.60 -4.72
C THR A 509 6.54 34.27 -5.47
N VAL A 510 5.44 33.51 -5.49
CA VAL A 510 5.21 32.40 -6.43
C VAL A 510 4.36 32.95 -7.58
N ALA A 511 4.97 33.13 -8.75
CA ALA A 511 4.34 33.81 -9.89
C ALA A 511 3.28 32.96 -10.62
N ASP A 512 2.60 33.57 -11.59
CA ASP A 512 1.65 32.88 -12.48
C ASP A 512 2.34 31.72 -13.23
N GLY A 513 1.71 30.54 -13.21
CA GLY A 513 2.25 29.30 -13.78
C GLY A 513 3.44 28.71 -13.02
N ALA A 514 3.90 29.34 -11.93
CA ALA A 514 4.96 28.83 -11.08
C ALA A 514 4.42 27.82 -10.05
N ARG A 515 5.29 26.93 -9.57
CA ARG A 515 4.97 25.98 -8.50
C ARG A 515 6.01 26.00 -7.39
N LEU A 516 5.54 26.08 -6.15
CA LEU A 516 6.33 25.79 -4.96
C LEU A 516 5.76 24.55 -4.27
N ASN A 517 6.52 23.46 -4.21
CA ASN A 517 6.15 22.24 -3.51
C ASN A 517 6.88 22.15 -2.17
N CYS A 518 6.15 22.37 -1.08
CA CYS A 518 6.77 22.47 0.25
C CYS A 518 7.06 21.11 0.89
N SER A 519 6.48 20.01 0.41
CA SER A 519 6.47 18.74 1.15
C SER A 519 5.99 19.00 2.59
N THR A 520 6.66 18.45 3.61
CA THR A 520 6.41 18.75 5.02
C THR A 520 7.23 19.93 5.57
N PHE A 521 8.02 20.60 4.72
CA PHE A 521 8.93 21.68 5.15
C PHE A 521 8.27 23.05 5.22
N VAL A 522 8.90 23.94 5.97
CA VAL A 522 8.37 25.26 6.31
C VAL A 522 9.17 26.37 5.64
N ILE A 523 8.47 27.34 5.06
CA ILE A 523 9.01 28.68 4.80
C ILE A 523 8.66 29.58 5.99
N SER A 524 9.68 30.13 6.65
CA SER A 524 9.51 31.06 7.78
C SER A 524 10.24 32.38 7.51
N GLY A 525 10.15 33.33 8.46
CA GLY A 525 10.87 34.61 8.41
C GLY A 525 9.96 35.81 8.12
N GLY A 526 10.57 36.98 8.04
CA GLY A 526 9.87 38.27 7.96
C GLY A 526 9.33 38.67 6.58
N ALA A 527 9.71 37.98 5.50
CA ALA A 527 9.30 38.38 4.15
C ALA A 527 7.79 38.20 3.93
N ASP A 528 7.19 39.04 3.09
CA ASP A 528 5.78 38.93 2.73
C ASP A 528 5.63 37.81 1.69
N PHE A 529 4.96 36.71 2.05
CA PHE A 529 4.73 35.61 1.11
C PHE A 529 3.55 35.93 0.20
N ILE A 530 3.74 35.84 -1.11
CA ILE A 530 2.69 36.09 -2.12
C ILE A 530 2.53 34.86 -3.01
N LEU A 531 1.36 34.23 -2.97
CA LEU A 531 0.93 33.27 -3.97
C LEU A 531 0.08 34.01 -5.01
N ALA A 532 0.66 34.32 -6.17
CA ALA A 532 0.00 35.10 -7.22
C ALA A 532 -1.13 34.31 -7.89
N SER A 533 -1.98 35.02 -8.65
CA SER A 533 -2.99 34.37 -9.50
C SER A 533 -2.29 33.43 -10.48
N GLY A 534 -2.80 32.21 -10.61
CA GLY A 534 -2.21 31.13 -11.42
C GLY A 534 -0.99 30.44 -10.78
N GLY A 535 -0.41 31.00 -9.72
CA GLY A 535 0.64 30.34 -8.94
C GLY A 535 0.12 29.11 -8.19
N THR A 536 0.99 28.11 -8.01
CA THR A 536 0.64 26.82 -7.42
C THR A 536 1.43 26.54 -6.13
N LEU A 537 0.71 26.21 -5.06
CA LEU A 537 1.31 25.80 -3.78
C LEU A 537 1.04 24.32 -3.49
N GLY A 538 2.11 23.53 -3.38
CA GLY A 538 2.10 22.14 -2.91
C GLY A 538 2.30 22.07 -1.40
N ILE A 539 1.37 21.42 -0.71
CA ILE A 539 1.19 21.45 0.74
C ILE A 539 1.22 20.00 1.26
N GLY A 540 2.26 19.65 1.99
CA GLY A 540 2.37 18.35 2.67
C GLY A 540 2.15 18.43 4.18
N SER A 541 1.98 19.61 4.76
CA SER A 541 1.69 19.78 6.19
C SER A 541 0.29 19.27 6.56
N ALA A 542 0.17 18.66 7.74
CA ALA A 542 -1.11 18.24 8.32
C ALA A 542 -2.02 19.43 8.65
N ASP A 543 -1.45 20.59 8.99
CA ASP A 543 -2.22 21.81 9.31
C ASP A 543 -2.60 22.64 8.08
N GLY A 544 -2.13 22.24 6.90
CA GLY A 544 -2.36 22.97 5.65
C GLY A 544 -1.66 24.33 5.62
N ILE A 545 -2.44 25.38 5.32
CA ILE A 545 -2.00 26.78 5.34
C ILE A 545 -2.79 27.58 6.38
N THR A 546 -2.11 28.04 7.42
CA THR A 546 -2.76 28.79 8.50
C THR A 546 -2.35 30.25 8.51
N SER A 547 -2.94 31.04 9.43
CA SER A 547 -2.48 32.37 9.81
C SER A 547 -1.65 32.39 11.11
N SER A 548 -1.58 31.28 11.85
CA SER A 548 -1.16 31.24 13.27
C SER A 548 0.20 30.57 13.53
N GLY A 549 1.14 30.70 12.60
CA GLY A 549 2.52 30.18 12.77
C GLY A 549 2.68 28.66 12.67
N VAL A 550 1.68 27.94 12.15
CA VAL A 550 1.76 26.50 11.81
C VAL A 550 1.43 26.29 10.31
N GLY A 551 1.66 25.09 9.77
CA GLY A 551 1.50 24.81 8.33
C GLY A 551 2.79 25.02 7.53
N ASN A 552 2.72 24.90 6.19
CA ASN A 552 3.91 25.01 5.33
C ASN A 552 4.43 26.46 5.16
N ILE A 553 3.56 27.46 5.21
CA ILE A 553 3.93 28.87 5.08
C ILE A 553 3.76 29.54 6.43
N GLN A 554 4.86 29.96 7.04
CA GLN A 554 4.94 30.52 8.39
C GLN A 554 5.56 31.92 8.42
N THR A 555 5.51 32.67 7.32
CA THR A 555 5.96 34.06 7.26
C THR A 555 5.06 35.01 8.05
N SER A 556 5.55 36.22 8.33
CA SER A 556 4.79 37.28 9.03
C SER A 556 3.54 37.71 8.27
N THR A 557 3.65 37.99 6.97
CA THR A 557 2.53 38.35 6.09
C THR A 557 2.37 37.28 5.01
N ARG A 558 1.11 36.95 4.68
CA ARG A 558 0.75 35.91 3.71
C ARG A 558 -0.40 36.42 2.85
N THR A 559 -0.16 36.51 1.54
CA THR A 559 -1.14 36.94 0.56
C THR A 559 -1.40 35.80 -0.40
N TYR A 560 -2.63 35.29 -0.37
CA TYR A 560 -3.07 34.19 -1.22
C TYR A 560 -4.06 34.73 -2.27
N SER A 561 -3.72 34.64 -3.56
CA SER A 561 -4.62 35.11 -4.61
C SER A 561 -5.86 34.22 -4.74
N SER A 562 -7.02 34.83 -5.02
CA SER A 562 -8.22 34.08 -5.33
C SER A 562 -8.15 33.31 -6.65
N GLY A 563 -7.16 33.60 -7.50
CA GLY A 563 -6.86 32.87 -8.73
C GLY A 563 -5.76 31.80 -8.56
N ALA A 564 -5.31 31.50 -7.35
CA ALA A 564 -4.22 30.56 -7.11
C ALA A 564 -4.67 29.08 -7.08
N ASN A 565 -3.71 28.18 -7.27
CA ASN A 565 -3.89 26.73 -7.27
C ASN A 565 -3.27 26.09 -6.02
N TYR A 566 -3.94 25.08 -5.45
CA TYR A 566 -3.52 24.44 -4.21
C TYR A 566 -3.51 22.93 -4.38
N ILE A 567 -2.42 22.29 -3.95
CA ILE A 567 -2.23 20.85 -4.06
C ILE A 567 -1.89 20.29 -2.69
N TYR A 568 -2.80 19.52 -2.11
CA TYR A 568 -2.59 18.82 -0.85
C TYR A 568 -2.01 17.44 -1.15
N ASN A 569 -0.70 17.28 -0.95
CA ASN A 569 0.11 16.14 -1.37
C ASN A 569 0.92 15.51 -0.22
N GLY A 570 0.41 15.60 1.01
CA GLY A 570 1.02 14.96 2.18
C GLY A 570 0.83 13.43 2.20
N SER A 571 1.29 12.81 3.29
CA SER A 571 1.17 11.37 3.57
C SER A 571 0.39 11.05 4.86
N THR A 572 -0.09 12.09 5.55
CA THR A 572 -0.98 12.02 6.72
C THR A 572 -2.29 12.74 6.42
N ASN A 573 -3.31 12.61 7.27
CA ASN A 573 -4.50 13.47 7.14
C ASN A 573 -4.08 14.95 7.18
N GLN A 574 -4.73 15.77 6.35
CA GLN A 574 -4.44 17.19 6.24
C GLN A 574 -5.71 18.02 6.44
N LEU A 575 -5.53 19.22 6.97
CA LEU A 575 -6.52 20.28 6.91
C LEU A 575 -6.20 21.20 5.73
N THR A 576 -7.22 21.86 5.17
CA THR A 576 -6.93 22.93 4.21
C THR A 576 -6.22 24.12 4.88
N GLY A 577 -6.48 24.33 6.17
CA GLY A 577 -6.02 25.46 6.98
C GLY A 577 -7.00 26.64 6.95
N ASN A 578 -6.77 27.67 7.77
CA ASN A 578 -7.70 28.80 8.01
C ASN A 578 -7.34 30.07 7.21
N PHE A 579 -6.99 29.92 5.94
CA PHE A 579 -6.54 31.02 5.09
C PHE A 579 -7.68 31.90 4.56
N THR A 580 -7.33 33.13 4.19
CA THR A 580 -8.18 34.05 3.42
C THR A 580 -7.48 34.39 2.10
N THR A 581 -8.28 34.70 1.07
CA THR A 581 -7.78 35.01 -0.27
C THR A 581 -8.17 36.43 -0.70
N THR A 582 -7.46 36.97 -1.69
CA THR A 582 -7.68 38.33 -2.24
C THR A 582 -7.63 38.32 -3.78
N PRO A 583 -8.43 39.13 -4.49
CA PRO A 583 -9.37 40.13 -3.99
C PRO A 583 -10.68 39.56 -3.44
N VAL A 584 -11.00 38.30 -3.73
CA VAL A 584 -12.23 37.65 -3.24
C VAL A 584 -11.88 36.68 -2.12
N ALA A 585 -12.48 36.86 -0.94
CA ALA A 585 -12.26 35.99 0.21
C ALA A 585 -12.76 34.56 -0.05
N ASN A 586 -12.03 33.59 0.50
CA ASN A 586 -12.31 32.16 0.45
C ASN A 586 -12.62 31.65 -0.98
N THR A 587 -11.92 32.17 -1.97
CA THR A 587 -12.05 31.74 -3.37
C THR A 587 -10.69 31.29 -3.84
N VAL A 588 -10.62 30.16 -4.54
CA VAL A 588 -9.41 29.62 -5.14
C VAL A 588 -9.69 29.26 -6.59
N ASN A 589 -8.66 29.13 -7.41
CA ASN A 589 -8.85 28.55 -8.73
C ASN A 589 -9.08 27.04 -8.59
N THR A 590 -8.05 26.29 -8.19
CA THR A 590 -8.16 24.83 -8.09
C THR A 590 -7.77 24.29 -6.72
N PHE A 591 -8.52 23.29 -6.27
CA PHE A 591 -8.08 22.36 -5.24
C PHE A 591 -7.72 21.03 -5.87
N THR A 592 -6.51 20.55 -5.60
CA THR A 592 -6.06 19.21 -5.98
C THR A 592 -5.77 18.42 -4.71
N ILE A 593 -6.44 17.29 -4.58
CA ILE A 593 -6.23 16.30 -3.54
C ILE A 593 -5.36 15.22 -4.14
N ALA A 594 -4.12 15.15 -3.68
CA ALA A 594 -3.08 14.23 -4.14
C ALA A 594 -2.39 13.56 -2.94
N ASN A 595 -3.09 13.43 -1.83
CA ASN A 595 -2.56 12.87 -0.60
C ASN A 595 -2.27 11.36 -0.80
N THR A 596 -1.05 10.95 -0.47
CA THR A 596 -0.53 9.60 -0.73
C THR A 596 -0.57 8.69 0.50
N GLY A 597 -1.18 9.14 1.60
CA GLY A 597 -1.19 8.41 2.86
C GLY A 597 -1.83 7.03 2.79
N THR A 598 -1.54 6.21 3.78
CA THR A 598 -2.18 4.90 3.96
C THR A 598 -3.64 5.07 4.41
N THR A 599 -4.42 3.98 4.41
CA THR A 599 -5.82 4.01 4.87
C THR A 599 -5.89 4.60 6.29
N GLY A 600 -6.80 5.56 6.49
CA GLY A 600 -6.92 6.33 7.75
C GLY A 600 -6.06 7.59 7.81
N ASN A 601 -5.10 7.77 6.91
CA ASN A 601 -4.13 8.88 6.89
C ASN A 601 -4.09 9.62 5.54
N ARG A 602 -5.18 9.58 4.78
CA ARG A 602 -5.24 10.09 3.40
C ARG A 602 -6.36 11.10 3.14
N THR A 603 -6.96 11.64 4.19
CA THR A 603 -8.10 12.57 4.10
C THR A 603 -7.64 14.02 4.19
N VAL A 604 -8.11 14.85 3.28
CA VAL A 604 -7.97 16.30 3.30
C VAL A 604 -9.31 16.92 3.68
N THR A 605 -9.36 17.59 4.82
CA THR A 605 -10.59 18.19 5.38
C THR A 605 -10.61 19.69 5.18
N LEU A 606 -11.67 20.21 4.56
CA LEU A 606 -11.88 21.65 4.42
C LEU A 606 -12.20 22.30 5.79
N THR A 607 -11.49 23.38 6.10
CA THR A 607 -11.60 24.09 7.39
C THR A 607 -12.14 25.51 7.27
N VAL A 608 -12.26 26.06 6.06
CA VAL A 608 -12.88 27.36 5.82
C VAL A 608 -14.25 27.17 5.15
N ASN A 609 -15.32 27.58 5.85
CA ASN A 609 -16.66 27.43 5.32
C ASN A 609 -16.83 28.34 4.11
N ASN A 610 -17.73 27.97 3.20
CA ASN A 610 -18.10 28.77 2.03
C ASN A 610 -16.93 29.02 1.06
N THR A 611 -15.92 28.13 1.07
CA THR A 611 -14.79 28.23 0.15
C THR A 611 -15.24 27.90 -1.27
N THR A 612 -14.92 28.73 -2.25
CA THR A 612 -15.31 28.56 -3.66
C THR A 612 -14.11 28.15 -4.50
N ALA A 613 -14.26 27.13 -5.35
CA ALA A 613 -13.26 26.68 -6.30
C ALA A 613 -13.85 26.60 -7.72
N THR A 614 -13.04 26.85 -8.75
CA THR A 614 -13.42 26.59 -10.15
C THR A 614 -13.28 25.10 -10.50
N ALA A 615 -12.36 24.40 -9.83
CA ALA A 615 -12.28 22.94 -9.95
C ALA A 615 -11.79 22.24 -8.67
N LEU A 616 -12.29 21.02 -8.45
CA LEU A 616 -11.80 20.07 -7.47
C LEU A 616 -11.26 18.82 -8.18
N TYR A 617 -9.97 18.55 -8.05
CA TYR A 617 -9.31 17.36 -8.56
C TYR A 617 -9.05 16.36 -7.43
N LEU A 618 -9.60 15.15 -7.55
CA LEU A 618 -9.45 14.03 -6.63
C LEU A 618 -8.48 13.01 -7.25
N ASN A 619 -7.19 13.41 -7.32
CA ASN A 619 -6.14 12.63 -7.97
C ASN A 619 -5.68 11.44 -7.12
N ASN A 620 -5.51 11.66 -5.82
CA ASN A 620 -5.19 10.62 -4.85
C ASN A 620 -5.64 11.03 -3.45
N GLY A 621 -5.94 10.06 -2.59
CA GLY A 621 -6.49 10.32 -1.26
C GLY A 621 -7.99 10.62 -1.27
N LEU A 622 -8.49 11.18 -0.17
CA LEU A 622 -9.89 11.43 0.11
C LEU A 622 -10.10 12.91 0.42
N PHE A 623 -11.22 13.48 -0.03
CA PHE A 623 -11.64 14.83 0.37
C PHE A 623 -12.81 14.73 1.36
N ALA A 624 -12.84 15.61 2.37
CA ALA A 624 -13.99 15.80 3.24
C ALA A 624 -14.31 17.30 3.33
N SER A 625 -15.56 17.70 3.08
CA SER A 625 -15.95 19.11 3.26
C SER A 625 -15.80 19.54 4.73
N GLY A 626 -15.96 18.65 5.70
CA GLY A 626 -15.87 18.96 7.12
C GLY A 626 -17.22 19.35 7.75
N THR A 627 -17.36 19.20 9.06
CA THR A 627 -18.61 19.41 9.79
C THR A 627 -19.02 20.88 9.72
N ASN A 628 -20.25 21.17 9.27
CA ASN A 628 -20.78 22.53 9.09
C ASN A 628 -20.06 23.38 8.03
N GLN A 629 -19.34 22.72 7.12
CA GLN A 629 -18.59 23.38 6.06
C GLN A 629 -19.24 23.12 4.71
N THR A 630 -19.11 24.09 3.81
CA THR A 630 -19.57 23.98 2.42
C THR A 630 -18.43 24.36 1.49
N LEU A 631 -18.03 23.42 0.61
CA LEU A 631 -17.23 23.73 -0.57
C LEU A 631 -18.19 24.15 -1.68
N ARG A 632 -17.97 25.31 -2.28
CA ARG A 632 -18.69 25.80 -3.45
C ARG A 632 -17.91 25.51 -4.71
N ILE A 633 -18.60 25.03 -5.73
CA ILE A 633 -18.10 24.93 -7.09
C ILE A 633 -18.68 26.11 -7.87
N ALA A 634 -17.80 26.93 -8.43
CA ALA A 634 -18.20 28.10 -9.22
C ALA A 634 -19.04 27.69 -10.45
N SER A 635 -19.78 28.64 -11.03
CA SER A 635 -20.50 28.40 -12.28
C SER A 635 -19.52 28.04 -13.40
N GLY A 636 -19.82 26.96 -14.14
CA GLY A 636 -18.92 26.33 -15.12
C GLY A 636 -17.83 25.45 -14.50
N GLY A 637 -17.82 25.29 -13.17
CA GLY A 637 -16.78 24.57 -12.45
C GLY A 637 -16.96 23.05 -12.46
N ASN A 638 -15.87 22.35 -12.17
CA ASN A 638 -15.78 20.90 -12.40
C ASN A 638 -15.23 20.12 -11.19
N ILE A 639 -15.68 18.88 -11.05
CA ILE A 639 -15.10 17.90 -10.11
C ILE A 639 -14.56 16.72 -10.91
N TYR A 640 -13.28 16.39 -10.75
CA TYR A 640 -12.61 15.30 -11.46
C TYR A 640 -12.02 14.26 -10.51
N GLY A 641 -12.18 12.96 -10.76
CA GLY A 641 -11.30 11.93 -10.18
C GLY A 641 -11.92 10.59 -9.77
N ASN A 642 -11.08 9.67 -9.27
CA ASN A 642 -11.46 8.30 -8.86
C ASN A 642 -11.52 8.11 -7.34
N GLY A 643 -11.19 9.16 -6.58
CA GLY A 643 -11.09 9.12 -5.13
C GLY A 643 -12.45 9.30 -4.46
N ALA A 644 -12.70 8.52 -3.42
CA ALA A 644 -13.89 8.67 -2.61
C ALA A 644 -13.86 10.01 -1.84
N ASN A 645 -14.99 10.72 -1.82
CA ASN A 645 -15.42 11.40 -0.60
C ASN A 645 -15.85 10.26 0.33
N ASN A 646 -14.89 9.63 1.01
CA ASN A 646 -15.15 8.41 1.79
C ASN A 646 -16.04 8.75 3.00
N PRO A 647 -17.24 8.15 3.11
CA PRO A 647 -18.19 8.40 4.19
C PRO A 647 -17.83 7.74 5.52
N ASN A 648 -16.75 6.94 5.57
CA ASN A 648 -16.56 6.01 6.68
C ASN A 648 -15.83 6.58 7.91
N ASP A 649 -15.46 7.87 7.97
CA ASP A 649 -14.77 8.39 9.17
C ASP A 649 -14.83 9.88 9.55
N ALA A 650 -15.35 10.83 8.75
CA ALA A 650 -15.24 12.25 9.16
C ALA A 650 -16.27 13.23 8.56
N SER A 651 -17.03 13.87 9.45
CA SER A 651 -17.34 15.30 9.38
C SER A 651 -18.23 15.79 8.21
N ALA A 652 -19.55 15.69 8.40
CA ALA A 652 -20.61 16.02 7.44
C ALA A 652 -20.64 17.49 7.00
N GLY A 653 -20.18 17.75 5.77
CA GLY A 653 -20.33 19.03 5.08
C GLY A 653 -21.01 18.89 3.71
N ASN A 654 -21.15 20.02 3.00
CA ASN A 654 -21.80 20.09 1.70
C ASN A 654 -20.79 20.39 0.58
N ILE A 655 -21.14 19.97 -0.63
CA ILE A 655 -20.60 20.46 -1.90
C ILE A 655 -21.75 21.18 -2.61
N GLU A 656 -21.55 22.44 -2.96
CA GLU A 656 -22.60 23.32 -3.49
C GLU A 656 -22.21 23.84 -4.88
N PHE A 657 -22.96 23.48 -5.92
CA PHE A 657 -22.80 24.05 -7.25
C PHE A 657 -23.60 25.35 -7.34
N LEU A 658 -22.90 26.46 -7.65
CA LEU A 658 -23.51 27.78 -7.74
C LEU A 658 -24.22 28.03 -9.09
N GLY A 659 -23.87 27.27 -10.12
CA GLY A 659 -24.39 27.38 -11.48
C GLY A 659 -24.22 26.06 -12.24
N ASN A 660 -24.09 26.15 -13.57
CA ASN A 660 -23.77 24.99 -14.40
C ASN A 660 -22.47 24.31 -13.92
N GLY A 661 -22.33 23.00 -14.06
CA GLY A 661 -21.10 22.31 -13.67
C GLY A 661 -21.06 20.87 -14.16
N THR A 662 -19.91 20.24 -13.98
CA THR A 662 -19.68 18.85 -14.40
C THR A 662 -18.98 18.06 -13.30
N THR A 663 -19.33 16.78 -13.17
CA THR A 663 -18.52 15.81 -12.43
C THR A 663 -18.07 14.70 -13.37
N GLN A 664 -16.81 14.31 -13.30
CA GLN A 664 -16.24 13.31 -14.18
C GLN A 664 -15.29 12.39 -13.41
N GLY A 665 -15.54 11.07 -13.46
CA GLY A 665 -14.56 10.07 -13.03
C GLY A 665 -13.42 9.90 -14.03
N TYR A 666 -12.23 9.52 -13.55
CA TYR A 666 -11.19 9.05 -14.46
C TYR A 666 -11.44 7.58 -14.85
N SER A 667 -10.60 7.05 -15.72
CA SER A 667 -10.72 5.65 -16.19
C SER A 667 -10.59 4.58 -15.11
N THR A 668 -10.14 4.93 -13.89
CA THR A 668 -9.90 3.95 -12.82
C THR A 668 -10.94 4.01 -11.68
N GLY A 669 -11.98 4.85 -11.79
CA GLY A 669 -13.06 4.89 -10.81
C GLY A 669 -14.00 6.09 -10.90
N ASN A 670 -15.03 6.07 -10.05
CA ASN A 670 -16.06 7.11 -9.96
C ASN A 670 -15.79 8.05 -8.79
N PRO A 671 -16.17 9.34 -8.89
CA PRO A 671 -16.17 10.23 -7.74
C PRO A 671 -17.36 9.90 -6.84
N PHE A 672 -17.10 9.71 -5.55
CA PHE A 672 -18.15 9.59 -4.54
C PHE A 672 -18.36 10.96 -3.91
N LEU A 673 -19.59 11.43 -3.71
CA LEU A 673 -19.91 12.75 -3.18
C LEU A 673 -20.93 12.62 -2.03
N TYR A 674 -20.64 13.22 -0.87
CA TYR A 674 -21.48 13.03 0.32
C TYR A 674 -22.83 13.75 0.23
N SER A 675 -22.85 15.07 0.48
CA SER A 675 -24.02 15.93 0.32
C SER A 675 -23.77 16.94 -0.79
N VAL A 676 -24.58 16.90 -1.84
CA VAL A 676 -24.51 17.81 -3.00
C VAL A 676 -25.75 18.69 -3.03
N ILE A 677 -25.55 20.00 -3.20
CA ILE A 677 -26.61 21.00 -3.34
C ILE A 677 -26.42 21.69 -4.68
N LEU A 678 -27.48 21.76 -5.48
CA LEU A 678 -27.50 22.48 -6.75
C LEU A 678 -28.35 23.74 -6.57
N ASN A 679 -27.74 24.91 -6.71
CA ASN A 679 -28.46 26.17 -6.51
C ASN A 679 -29.13 26.70 -7.77
N SER A 680 -28.44 26.65 -8.91
CA SER A 680 -28.98 27.07 -10.20
C SER A 680 -28.22 26.38 -11.33
N GLY A 681 -28.80 26.31 -12.53
CA GLY A 681 -28.14 25.72 -13.70
C GLY A 681 -28.12 24.19 -13.71
N GLY A 682 -27.55 23.64 -14.78
CA GLY A 682 -27.48 22.20 -15.04
C GLY A 682 -26.17 21.60 -14.54
N VAL A 683 -26.25 20.52 -13.76
CA VAL A 683 -25.07 19.71 -13.41
C VAL A 683 -25.13 18.37 -14.13
N ASP A 684 -24.07 18.09 -14.88
CA ASP A 684 -23.82 16.81 -15.53
C ASP A 684 -22.99 15.93 -14.57
N PHE A 685 -23.57 14.83 -14.07
CA PHE A 685 -22.86 13.91 -13.17
C PHE A 685 -22.07 12.81 -13.88
N ASN A 686 -22.05 12.79 -15.21
CA ASN A 686 -21.42 11.77 -16.04
C ASN A 686 -20.24 12.30 -16.87
N GLY A 687 -20.27 13.58 -17.25
CA GLY A 687 -19.30 14.20 -18.14
C GLY A 687 -19.25 13.50 -19.51
N VAL A 688 -18.05 13.36 -20.06
CA VAL A 688 -17.80 12.69 -21.36
C VAL A 688 -17.34 11.23 -21.25
N THR A 689 -17.34 10.63 -20.06
CA THR A 689 -16.90 9.24 -19.83
C THR A 689 -18.02 8.37 -19.28
N THR A 690 -17.79 7.07 -19.10
CA THR A 690 -18.76 6.14 -18.48
C THR A 690 -18.73 6.15 -16.94
N HIS A 691 -17.97 7.06 -16.32
CA HIS A 691 -17.63 7.04 -14.89
C HIS A 691 -18.34 8.16 -14.13
N SER A 692 -19.60 7.93 -13.76
CA SER A 692 -20.46 8.94 -13.15
C SER A 692 -20.33 9.01 -11.64
N ALA A 693 -20.62 10.18 -11.07
CA ALA A 693 -20.60 10.37 -9.63
C ALA A 693 -21.63 9.51 -8.89
N THR A 694 -21.31 9.16 -7.65
CA THR A 694 -22.24 8.51 -6.71
C THR A 694 -22.56 9.42 -5.55
N ILE A 695 -23.85 9.64 -5.27
CA ILE A 695 -24.35 10.40 -4.13
C ILE A 695 -24.48 9.47 -2.92
N MET A 696 -23.80 9.84 -1.82
CA MET A 696 -23.70 9.00 -0.63
C MET A 696 -24.77 9.35 0.43
N ASN A 697 -25.12 10.64 0.55
CA ASN A 697 -26.10 11.11 1.54
C ASN A 697 -27.28 11.85 0.88
N ARG A 698 -27.03 12.96 0.19
CA ARG A 698 -28.12 13.77 -0.35
C ARG A 698 -27.74 14.50 -1.64
N LEU A 699 -28.64 14.50 -2.62
CA LEU A 699 -28.65 15.46 -3.72
C LEU A 699 -29.87 16.38 -3.55
N GLN A 700 -29.65 17.68 -3.38
CA GLN A 700 -30.74 18.67 -3.27
C GLN A 700 -30.75 19.61 -4.46
N LEU A 701 -31.93 19.79 -5.07
CA LEU A 701 -32.18 20.72 -6.18
C LEU A 701 -32.94 21.93 -5.66
N ASN A 702 -32.34 23.11 -5.75
CA ASN A 702 -32.99 24.38 -5.44
C ASN A 702 -33.53 25.08 -6.71
N THR A 703 -34.03 26.30 -6.56
CA THR A 703 -34.69 27.07 -7.63
C THR A 703 -33.81 27.25 -8.86
N GLY A 704 -34.26 26.72 -10.01
CA GLY A 704 -33.57 26.87 -11.29
C GLY A 704 -32.43 25.87 -11.52
N ALA A 705 -32.19 24.95 -10.58
CA ALA A 705 -31.23 23.86 -10.76
C ALA A 705 -31.87 22.65 -11.46
N TYR A 706 -31.09 21.93 -12.26
CA TYR A 706 -31.51 20.65 -12.86
C TYR A 706 -30.32 19.70 -13.02
N VAL A 707 -30.60 18.41 -13.15
CA VAL A 707 -29.59 17.41 -13.51
C VAL A 707 -29.61 17.22 -15.02
N SER A 708 -28.45 17.35 -15.67
CA SER A 708 -28.29 17.08 -17.10
C SER A 708 -28.11 15.57 -17.36
N ASP A 709 -27.28 14.92 -16.53
CA ASP A 709 -27.04 13.47 -16.53
C ASP A 709 -27.02 12.97 -15.09
N ALA A 710 -27.73 11.87 -14.82
CA ALA A 710 -28.03 11.45 -13.47
C ALA A 710 -26.85 10.75 -12.76
N PRO A 711 -26.63 11.00 -11.45
CA PRO A 711 -25.66 10.25 -10.67
C PRO A 711 -26.21 8.87 -10.26
N TYR A 712 -25.33 8.05 -9.71
CA TYR A 712 -25.72 6.91 -8.89
C TYR A 712 -26.10 7.35 -7.47
N TYR A 713 -26.89 6.53 -6.77
CA TYR A 713 -27.31 6.77 -5.39
C TYR A 713 -26.94 5.58 -4.52
N GLN A 714 -26.33 5.84 -3.36
CA GLN A 714 -26.07 4.82 -2.36
C GLN A 714 -27.35 4.45 -1.60
N THR A 715 -27.43 3.23 -1.06
CA THR A 715 -28.43 2.82 -0.07
C THR A 715 -28.57 3.85 1.05
N GLY A 716 -29.79 4.30 1.32
CA GLY A 716 -30.11 5.31 2.34
C GLY A 716 -30.00 6.77 1.90
N SER A 717 -29.37 7.05 0.75
CA SER A 717 -29.24 8.43 0.24
C SER A 717 -30.59 9.02 -0.20
N SER A 718 -30.67 10.36 -0.29
CA SER A 718 -31.90 11.08 -0.61
C SER A 718 -31.74 12.01 -1.81
N LEU A 719 -32.70 11.95 -2.74
CA LEU A 719 -32.93 13.00 -3.73
C LEU A 719 -33.98 13.98 -3.17
N VAL A 720 -33.65 15.26 -3.10
CA VAL A 720 -34.51 16.29 -2.52
C VAL A 720 -34.83 17.36 -3.56
N TYR A 721 -36.12 17.51 -3.86
CA TYR A 721 -36.65 18.60 -4.68
C TYR A 721 -37.08 19.74 -3.76
N ASN A 722 -36.41 20.89 -3.88
CA ASN A 722 -36.59 22.09 -3.04
C ASN A 722 -36.59 23.36 -3.92
N THR A 723 -37.29 23.33 -5.04
CA THR A 723 -37.18 24.33 -6.10
C THR A 723 -38.07 25.55 -5.90
N GLY A 724 -39.08 25.45 -5.02
CA GLY A 724 -40.02 26.55 -4.75
C GLY A 724 -41.04 26.84 -5.85
N GLY A 725 -41.10 26.00 -6.90
CA GLY A 725 -41.99 26.20 -8.03
C GLY A 725 -42.26 24.91 -8.79
N THR A 726 -42.77 25.04 -10.02
CA THR A 726 -43.00 23.88 -10.88
C THR A 726 -41.69 23.33 -11.41
N TYR A 727 -41.48 22.03 -11.22
CA TYR A 727 -40.33 21.30 -11.69
C TYR A 727 -40.77 20.13 -12.55
N GLY A 728 -40.34 20.13 -13.81
CA GLY A 728 -40.51 18.98 -14.69
C GLY A 728 -39.36 18.01 -14.51
N ARG A 729 -39.65 16.75 -14.13
CA ARG A 729 -38.61 15.73 -13.95
C ARG A 729 -37.77 15.59 -15.24
N ASN A 730 -36.45 15.67 -15.12
CA ASN A 730 -35.55 15.47 -16.24
C ASN A 730 -35.09 14.00 -16.27
N VAL A 731 -33.79 13.77 -16.09
CA VAL A 731 -33.16 12.45 -16.03
C VAL A 731 -33.09 11.88 -14.62
N GLU A 732 -33.46 12.66 -13.61
CA GLU A 732 -33.56 12.17 -12.24
C GLU A 732 -34.70 11.15 -12.11
N TRP A 733 -34.57 10.18 -11.21
CA TRP A 733 -35.64 9.22 -10.89
C TRP A 733 -36.12 8.38 -12.10
N GLY A 734 -35.20 7.79 -12.88
CA GLY A 734 -35.50 7.24 -14.22
C GLY A 734 -35.21 5.75 -14.51
N SER A 735 -34.64 4.94 -13.60
CA SER A 735 -34.27 3.53 -13.92
C SER A 735 -34.46 2.55 -12.74
N LEU A 736 -34.49 1.23 -13.01
CA LEU A 736 -34.78 0.15 -12.03
C LEU A 736 -33.61 -0.23 -11.11
N SER A 737 -32.39 0.13 -11.50
CA SER A 737 -31.15 -0.15 -10.79
C SER A 737 -30.01 0.37 -11.66
N ASN A 738 -29.77 1.67 -11.67
CA ASN A 738 -28.68 2.34 -12.41
C ASN A 738 -28.61 3.82 -12.00
N GLN A 739 -27.90 4.65 -12.79
CA GLN A 739 -27.98 6.11 -12.70
C GLN A 739 -29.44 6.58 -12.64
N GLY A 740 -29.67 7.58 -11.79
CA GLY A 740 -31.01 8.15 -11.61
C GLY A 740 -31.98 7.25 -10.84
N TYR A 741 -31.54 6.19 -10.15
CA TYR A 741 -32.38 5.41 -9.23
C TYR A 741 -32.15 5.87 -7.77
N PRO A 742 -32.92 6.84 -7.25
CA PRO A 742 -32.74 7.33 -5.89
C PRO A 742 -33.24 6.32 -4.85
N TYR A 743 -32.59 6.28 -3.68
CA TYR A 743 -33.05 5.44 -2.58
C TYR A 743 -34.26 6.06 -1.89
N ASN A 744 -34.12 7.26 -1.32
CA ASN A 744 -35.23 8.05 -0.79
C ASN A 744 -35.50 9.27 -1.70
N VAL A 745 -36.76 9.72 -1.77
CA VAL A 745 -37.12 10.97 -2.44
C VAL A 745 -37.91 11.86 -1.48
N THR A 746 -37.53 13.13 -1.41
CA THR A 746 -38.26 14.17 -0.68
C THR A 746 -38.65 15.29 -1.62
N VAL A 747 -39.92 15.69 -1.59
CA VAL A 747 -40.44 16.87 -2.32
C VAL A 747 -40.94 17.86 -1.28
N GLN A 748 -40.34 19.05 -1.24
CA GLN A 748 -40.56 20.05 -0.18
C GLN A 748 -40.43 21.49 -0.71
N GLY A 749 -40.52 22.47 0.18
CA GLY A 749 -40.24 23.88 -0.13
C GLY A 749 -41.22 24.55 -1.10
N GLY A 750 -42.44 24.03 -1.26
CA GLY A 750 -43.42 24.49 -2.25
C GLY A 750 -43.18 23.95 -3.67
N THR A 751 -42.37 22.90 -3.81
CA THR A 751 -42.06 22.30 -5.11
C THR A 751 -43.25 21.54 -5.68
N VAL A 752 -43.63 21.85 -6.92
CA VAL A 752 -44.59 21.09 -7.72
C VAL A 752 -43.83 20.22 -8.71
N LEU A 753 -43.59 18.96 -8.36
CA LEU A 753 -42.89 17.97 -9.17
C LEU A 753 -43.86 17.29 -10.14
N ASN A 754 -43.64 17.48 -11.43
CA ASN A 754 -44.35 16.78 -12.49
C ASN A 754 -43.48 15.66 -13.06
N LEU A 755 -43.91 14.39 -12.91
CA LEU A 755 -43.11 13.22 -13.28
C LEU A 755 -43.14 12.89 -14.79
N ASN A 756 -44.00 13.54 -15.57
CA ASN A 756 -44.17 13.23 -16.99
C ASN A 756 -44.34 14.52 -17.81
N THR A 757 -43.30 15.35 -17.86
CA THR A 757 -43.29 16.67 -18.58
C THR A 757 -42.30 16.76 -19.72
N ASN A 758 -41.23 15.96 -19.71
CA ASN A 758 -40.24 15.91 -20.79
C ASN A 758 -40.55 14.71 -21.68
N ALA A 759 -40.23 14.77 -22.98
CA ALA A 759 -40.63 13.81 -24.03
C ALA A 759 -40.14 12.35 -23.86
N ILE A 760 -39.64 11.99 -22.68
CA ILE A 760 -39.23 10.66 -22.28
C ILE A 760 -40.39 10.05 -21.47
N SER A 761 -41.28 9.33 -22.13
CA SER A 761 -42.24 8.47 -21.42
C SER A 761 -41.45 7.46 -20.58
N PRO A 762 -41.52 7.52 -19.23
CA PRO A 762 -40.74 6.60 -18.42
C PRO A 762 -41.26 5.18 -18.61
N SER A 763 -40.35 4.21 -18.72
CA SER A 763 -40.72 2.80 -18.76
C SER A 763 -41.16 2.27 -17.39
N ARG A 764 -40.64 2.86 -16.29
CA ARG A 764 -41.04 2.62 -14.89
C ARG A 764 -40.39 3.67 -13.97
N LEU A 765 -41.08 4.10 -12.90
CA LEU A 765 -40.51 4.95 -11.84
C LEU A 765 -40.49 4.20 -10.53
N GLU A 766 -39.32 4.07 -9.93
CA GLU A 766 -39.16 3.32 -8.69
C GLU A 766 -38.17 3.98 -7.75
N ILE A 767 -38.42 3.82 -6.45
CA ILE A 767 -37.46 4.10 -5.38
C ILE A 767 -37.39 2.92 -4.41
N ALA A 768 -36.21 2.67 -3.85
CA ALA A 768 -35.99 1.58 -2.90
C ALA A 768 -36.54 1.88 -1.49
N GLY A 769 -36.54 3.14 -1.09
CA GLY A 769 -36.88 3.63 0.24
C GLY A 769 -38.16 4.46 0.25
N THR A 770 -38.12 5.57 0.99
CA THR A 770 -39.31 6.36 1.32
C THR A 770 -39.52 7.53 0.34
N LEU A 771 -40.77 7.72 -0.07
CA LEU A 771 -41.24 8.95 -0.73
C LEU A 771 -41.89 9.86 0.31
N THR A 772 -41.27 11.01 0.57
CA THR A 772 -41.81 12.05 1.47
C THR A 772 -42.28 13.24 0.65
N ILE A 773 -43.54 13.63 0.80
CA ILE A 773 -44.16 14.75 0.12
C ILE A 773 -44.60 15.75 1.17
N GLY A 774 -43.79 16.79 1.37
CA GLY A 774 -43.94 17.78 2.41
C GLY A 774 -43.38 17.34 3.76
N ASN A 775 -42.73 18.28 4.45
CA ASN A 775 -42.14 18.09 5.77
C ASN A 775 -41.97 19.46 6.47
N ALA A 776 -41.14 19.52 7.53
CA ALA A 776 -40.81 20.75 8.24
C ALA A 776 -40.23 21.87 7.34
N ASN A 777 -39.62 21.54 6.20
CA ASN A 777 -39.04 22.49 5.25
C ASN A 777 -40.05 23.02 4.21
N GLY A 778 -41.33 22.66 4.31
CA GLY A 778 -42.38 23.15 3.42
C GLY A 778 -43.18 22.03 2.75
N SER A 779 -44.25 22.40 2.07
CA SER A 779 -45.09 21.49 1.30
C SER A 779 -44.41 21.00 0.03
N GLY A 780 -44.92 19.91 -0.54
CA GLY A 780 -44.52 19.44 -1.86
C GLY A 780 -45.72 18.85 -2.60
N GLN A 781 -45.73 18.94 -3.92
CA GLN A 781 -46.75 18.31 -4.74
C GLN A 781 -46.09 17.39 -5.76
N VAL A 782 -46.61 16.17 -5.91
CA VAL A 782 -46.15 15.20 -6.90
C VAL A 782 -47.32 14.84 -7.81
N TYR A 783 -47.16 15.16 -9.09
CA TYR A 783 -48.15 14.89 -10.12
C TYR A 783 -47.57 13.93 -11.15
N LEU A 784 -48.23 12.79 -11.35
CA LEU A 784 -47.89 11.86 -12.44
C LEU A 784 -48.29 12.41 -13.82
N ASN A 785 -49.05 13.52 -13.88
CA ASN A 785 -49.68 14.12 -15.07
C ASN A 785 -50.66 13.18 -15.82
N ASN A 786 -51.46 13.76 -16.71
CA ASN A 786 -52.54 13.09 -17.46
C ASN A 786 -52.07 12.14 -18.58
N GLY A 787 -50.79 11.73 -18.61
CA GLY A 787 -50.22 10.90 -19.69
C GLY A 787 -49.29 9.79 -19.21
N MET A 788 -49.11 9.61 -17.90
CA MET A 788 -48.23 8.57 -17.37
C MET A 788 -48.97 7.23 -17.34
N GLN A 789 -48.49 6.27 -18.13
CA GLN A 789 -49.10 4.94 -18.32
C GLN A 789 -48.38 3.82 -17.56
N VAL A 790 -47.41 4.19 -16.71
CA VAL A 790 -46.61 3.25 -15.92
C VAL A 790 -46.78 3.57 -14.44
N PRO A 791 -46.66 2.59 -13.53
CA PRO A 791 -46.89 2.83 -12.13
C PRO A 791 -45.74 3.61 -11.48
N LEU A 792 -46.08 4.41 -10.46
CA LEU A 792 -45.12 4.91 -9.48
C LEU A 792 -44.88 3.81 -8.44
N SER A 793 -43.65 3.31 -8.32
CA SER A 793 -43.27 2.23 -7.40
C SER A 793 -42.47 2.77 -6.21
N VAL A 794 -42.94 2.50 -4.99
CA VAL A 794 -42.31 2.88 -3.73
C VAL A 794 -42.07 1.62 -2.91
N LEU A 795 -40.81 1.16 -2.86
CA LEU A 795 -40.47 -0.09 -2.16
C LEU A 795 -40.27 0.09 -0.64
N GLY A 796 -40.26 1.34 -0.15
CA GLY A 796 -40.39 1.69 1.26
C GLY A 796 -41.74 2.33 1.56
N ASN A 797 -41.74 3.43 2.33
CA ASN A 797 -42.95 4.09 2.80
C ASN A 797 -43.36 5.27 1.91
N LEU A 798 -44.66 5.58 1.89
CA LEU A 798 -45.20 6.82 1.35
C LEU A 798 -45.71 7.71 2.48
N VAL A 799 -45.21 8.95 2.52
CA VAL A 799 -45.63 9.97 3.50
C VAL A 799 -46.09 11.23 2.77
N ILE A 800 -47.32 11.67 3.02
CA ILE A 800 -47.91 12.89 2.46
C ILE A 800 -48.30 13.83 3.60
N GLY A 801 -47.67 15.01 3.64
CA GLY A 801 -47.76 15.95 4.74
C GLY A 801 -46.93 15.54 5.95
N SER A 802 -47.03 16.32 7.02
CA SER A 802 -46.35 16.06 8.29
C SER A 802 -47.10 16.73 9.45
N THR A 803 -46.59 16.59 10.68
CA THR A 803 -47.09 17.35 11.83
C THR A 803 -46.86 18.85 11.71
N ASP A 804 -45.95 19.29 10.84
CA ASP A 804 -45.58 20.69 10.68
C ASP A 804 -46.54 21.44 9.76
N ALA A 805 -46.98 22.62 10.21
CA ALA A 805 -47.86 23.50 9.43
C ALA A 805 -47.23 23.94 8.09
N ALA A 806 -45.90 23.99 8.00
CA ALA A 806 -45.16 24.29 6.78
C ALA A 806 -45.48 23.31 5.63
N SER A 807 -45.85 22.07 5.96
CA SER A 807 -46.22 21.05 4.98
C SER A 807 -47.65 21.18 4.44
N ASN A 808 -48.40 22.22 4.84
CA ASN A 808 -49.76 22.44 4.35
C ASN A 808 -49.82 22.63 2.83
N GLY A 809 -50.72 21.90 2.17
CA GLY A 809 -50.82 21.87 0.72
C GLY A 809 -49.96 20.79 0.05
N SER A 810 -49.51 19.79 0.82
CA SER A 810 -48.80 18.64 0.25
C SER A 810 -49.74 17.72 -0.50
N VAL A 811 -49.38 17.29 -1.71
CA VAL A 811 -50.29 16.55 -2.59
C VAL A 811 -49.57 15.41 -3.32
N LEU A 812 -50.17 14.22 -3.35
CA LEU A 812 -49.89 13.21 -4.37
C LEU A 812 -51.12 13.07 -5.28
N GLN A 813 -50.94 13.25 -6.59
CA GLN A 813 -51.96 13.01 -7.59
C GLN A 813 -51.48 11.97 -8.61
N LEU A 814 -52.20 10.85 -8.70
CA LEU A 814 -51.94 9.80 -9.69
C LEU A 814 -52.38 10.21 -11.10
N SER A 815 -52.05 9.41 -12.11
CA SER A 815 -52.39 9.74 -13.50
C SER A 815 -53.89 9.63 -13.76
N THR A 816 -54.41 10.37 -14.73
CA THR A 816 -55.76 10.15 -15.28
C THR A 816 -55.82 9.01 -16.30
N VAL A 817 -54.68 8.39 -16.66
CA VAL A 817 -54.59 7.32 -17.66
C VAL A 817 -54.31 5.99 -16.99
N ILE A 818 -54.88 4.92 -17.54
CA ILE A 818 -54.66 3.54 -17.08
C ILE A 818 -53.16 3.20 -17.10
N GLY A 819 -52.70 2.49 -16.07
CA GLY A 819 -51.31 2.10 -15.86
C GLY A 819 -50.53 3.07 -14.99
N GLY A 820 -50.97 4.33 -14.85
CA GLY A 820 -50.42 5.32 -13.91
C GLY A 820 -50.81 5.09 -12.45
N ASP A 821 -50.75 3.84 -12.01
CA ASP A 821 -51.13 3.35 -10.69
C ASP A 821 -50.00 3.57 -9.65
N LEU A 822 -50.27 3.27 -8.37
CA LEU A 822 -49.29 3.32 -7.28
C LEU A 822 -48.97 1.91 -6.78
N TRP A 823 -47.70 1.54 -6.77
CA TRP A 823 -47.21 0.31 -6.14
C TRP A 823 -46.47 0.65 -4.86
N LEU A 824 -46.88 0.05 -3.75
CA LEU A 824 -46.36 0.36 -2.42
C LEU A 824 -46.04 -0.92 -1.65
N ASN A 825 -44.82 -1.01 -1.13
CA ASN A 825 -44.39 -2.13 -0.29
C ASN A 825 -44.54 -1.83 1.21
N GLY A 826 -44.20 -0.62 1.64
CA GLY A 826 -44.29 -0.16 3.03
C GLY A 826 -45.60 0.56 3.37
N ASP A 827 -45.52 1.45 4.36
CA ASP A 827 -46.67 2.16 4.92
C ASP A 827 -47.20 3.25 4.00
N PHE A 828 -48.53 3.42 3.98
CA PHE A 828 -49.20 4.59 3.41
C PHE A 828 -49.58 5.53 4.55
N THR A 829 -48.99 6.72 4.60
CA THR A 829 -49.28 7.73 5.62
C THR A 829 -49.70 9.05 4.99
N ARG A 830 -50.91 9.52 5.33
CA ARG A 830 -51.42 10.84 4.91
C ARG A 830 -51.83 11.66 6.12
N TYR A 831 -51.08 12.70 6.43
CA TYR A 831 -51.44 13.66 7.48
C TYR A 831 -52.68 14.48 7.07
N SER A 832 -53.35 15.09 8.06
CA SER A 832 -54.56 15.89 7.81
C SER A 832 -54.36 17.13 6.93
N ASN A 833 -53.11 17.60 6.80
CA ASN A 833 -52.70 18.70 5.91
C ASN A 833 -52.17 18.22 4.55
N GLY A 834 -52.16 16.90 4.31
CA GLY A 834 -51.80 16.26 3.05
C GLY A 834 -53.03 15.81 2.27
N SER A 835 -52.94 15.82 0.95
CA SER A 835 -54.00 15.39 0.03
C SER A 835 -53.52 14.25 -0.87
N TYR A 836 -54.42 13.30 -1.14
CA TYR A 836 -54.18 12.19 -2.05
C TYR A 836 -55.34 12.11 -3.04
N ASN A 837 -55.01 12.25 -4.33
CA ASN A 837 -55.96 12.10 -5.43
C ASN A 837 -55.55 10.89 -6.28
N ASP A 838 -56.38 9.85 -6.27
CA ASP A 838 -56.09 8.62 -7.00
C ASP A 838 -56.49 8.67 -8.49
N ASN A 839 -57.28 9.65 -8.94
CA ASN A 839 -57.83 9.71 -10.30
C ASN A 839 -58.41 8.36 -10.79
N SER A 840 -59.11 7.64 -9.90
CA SER A 840 -59.64 6.30 -10.19
C SER A 840 -58.58 5.28 -10.61
N ARG A 841 -57.33 5.42 -10.14
CA ARG A 841 -56.23 4.48 -10.32
C ARG A 841 -56.08 3.54 -9.13
N ALA A 842 -55.35 2.47 -9.35
CA ALA A 842 -55.13 1.45 -8.35
C ALA A 842 -53.97 1.77 -7.41
N VAL A 843 -54.15 1.40 -6.14
CA VAL A 843 -53.07 1.26 -5.17
C VAL A 843 -52.85 -0.21 -4.92
N PHE A 844 -51.66 -0.69 -5.26
CA PHE A 844 -51.22 -2.05 -5.01
C PHE A 844 -50.35 -2.08 -3.77
N PHE A 845 -50.79 -2.80 -2.75
CA PHE A 845 -49.96 -3.15 -1.61
C PHE A 845 -49.28 -4.47 -1.92
N LYS A 846 -47.99 -4.44 -2.26
CA LYS A 846 -47.20 -5.63 -2.68
C LYS A 846 -45.98 -5.86 -1.81
N GLY A 847 -45.21 -6.90 -2.12
CA GLY A 847 -43.91 -7.22 -1.53
C GLY A 847 -43.97 -8.01 -0.22
N SER A 848 -42.81 -8.16 0.41
CA SER A 848 -42.57 -9.12 1.49
C SER A 848 -42.64 -8.54 2.90
N VAL A 849 -43.01 -7.26 3.05
CA VAL A 849 -43.14 -6.61 4.36
C VAL A 849 -44.60 -6.35 4.71
N SER A 850 -44.92 -6.47 5.99
CA SER A 850 -46.18 -5.94 6.54
C SER A 850 -46.17 -4.42 6.49
N SER A 851 -47.34 -3.83 6.30
CA SER A 851 -47.52 -2.39 6.10
C SER A 851 -48.78 -1.89 6.80
N SER A 852 -48.96 -0.58 6.83
CA SER A 852 -50.10 0.06 7.47
C SER A 852 -50.65 1.22 6.65
N ILE A 853 -51.93 1.55 6.86
CA ILE A 853 -52.56 2.78 6.36
C ILE A 853 -52.84 3.69 7.55
N ASN A 854 -52.28 4.90 7.51
CA ASN A 854 -52.30 5.85 8.60
C ASN A 854 -52.85 7.19 8.13
N THR A 855 -53.74 7.80 8.94
CA THR A 855 -54.10 9.22 8.81
C THR A 855 -53.88 9.98 10.12
N PRO A 856 -52.62 10.24 10.52
CA PRO A 856 -52.32 10.94 11.76
C PRO A 856 -52.97 12.33 11.80
N ASN A 857 -53.26 12.82 13.00
CA ASN A 857 -53.88 14.14 13.24
C ASN A 857 -55.19 14.38 12.48
N THR A 858 -55.90 13.31 12.13
CA THR A 858 -57.24 13.35 11.56
C THR A 858 -58.24 12.83 12.59
N THR A 859 -59.34 13.53 12.81
CA THR A 859 -60.41 13.06 13.70
C THR A 859 -61.02 11.78 13.13
N ILE A 860 -60.96 10.69 13.89
CA ILE A 860 -61.53 9.39 13.50
C ILE A 860 -62.95 9.29 14.03
N THR A 861 -63.90 9.13 13.11
CA THR A 861 -65.30 8.77 13.42
C THR A 861 -65.57 7.36 12.88
N ALA A 862 -66.02 6.45 13.75
CA ALA A 862 -66.24 5.06 13.39
C ALA A 862 -67.18 4.93 12.17
N GLY A 863 -66.73 4.20 11.15
CA GLY A 863 -67.50 3.97 9.92
C GLY A 863 -67.53 5.11 8.91
N VAL A 864 -66.82 6.22 9.18
CA VAL A 864 -66.57 7.31 8.22
C VAL A 864 -65.12 7.19 7.76
N PRO A 865 -64.85 6.77 6.52
CA PRO A 865 -63.52 6.75 5.95
C PRO A 865 -62.76 8.06 6.11
N THR A 866 -61.55 8.02 6.66
CA THR A 866 -60.63 9.17 6.63
C THR A 866 -59.70 9.09 5.41
N GLN A 867 -59.48 7.90 4.85
CA GLN A 867 -58.81 7.69 3.57
C GLN A 867 -59.71 6.90 2.62
N ASN A 868 -59.82 7.34 1.36
CA ASN A 868 -60.55 6.61 0.31
C ASN A 868 -59.60 6.13 -0.78
N PHE A 869 -59.87 4.96 -1.34
CA PHE A 869 -59.22 4.45 -2.55
C PHE A 869 -60.29 4.00 -3.54
N SER A 870 -60.14 4.37 -4.80
CA SER A 870 -60.99 3.88 -5.89
C SER A 870 -60.76 2.40 -6.11
N TYR A 871 -59.49 2.00 -6.22
CA TYR A 871 -59.11 0.60 -6.38
C TYR A 871 -57.97 0.27 -5.41
N LEU A 872 -58.18 -0.73 -4.55
CA LEU A 872 -57.15 -1.27 -3.66
C LEU A 872 -56.91 -2.72 -4.00
N LEU A 873 -55.66 -3.06 -4.30
CA LEU A 873 -55.25 -4.44 -4.59
C LEU A 873 -54.28 -4.93 -3.52
N MET A 874 -54.66 -6.03 -2.89
CA MET A 874 -53.88 -6.72 -1.88
C MET A 874 -53.10 -7.87 -2.54
N GLU A 875 -51.82 -7.65 -2.80
CA GLU A 875 -50.93 -8.53 -3.56
C GLU A 875 -49.54 -8.64 -2.88
N LYS A 876 -49.49 -8.90 -1.57
CA LYS A 876 -48.23 -9.22 -0.87
C LYS A 876 -47.66 -10.56 -1.35
N ASP A 877 -46.40 -10.81 -1.02
CA ASP A 877 -45.72 -12.06 -1.35
C ASP A 877 -46.23 -13.26 -0.52
N ALA A 878 -46.77 -13.01 0.68
CA ALA A 878 -47.34 -14.05 1.55
C ALA A 878 -48.53 -13.55 2.40
N ALA A 879 -49.39 -14.48 2.84
CA ALA A 879 -50.52 -14.19 3.73
C ALA A 879 -50.10 -13.59 5.09
N SER A 880 -48.88 -13.92 5.55
CA SER A 880 -48.28 -13.37 6.76
C SER A 880 -47.84 -11.92 6.65
N ASN A 881 -47.83 -11.35 5.45
CA ASN A 881 -47.60 -9.94 5.24
C ASN A 881 -48.94 -9.20 5.38
N ILE A 882 -49.09 -8.51 6.51
CA ILE A 882 -50.36 -7.94 6.94
C ILE A 882 -50.41 -6.46 6.54
N LEU A 883 -51.56 -6.01 6.04
CA LEU A 883 -51.91 -4.60 5.92
C LEU A 883 -52.80 -4.19 7.10
N THR A 884 -52.26 -3.42 8.04
CA THR A 884 -53.00 -2.95 9.22
C THR A 884 -53.67 -1.60 8.94
N LEU A 885 -54.97 -1.51 9.18
CA LEU A 885 -55.68 -0.22 9.13
C LEU A 885 -55.57 0.49 10.47
N ASN A 886 -54.82 1.59 10.51
CA ASN A 886 -54.74 2.49 11.68
C ASN A 886 -55.72 3.67 11.56
N CYS A 887 -56.54 3.69 10.51
CA CYS A 887 -57.65 4.59 10.31
C CYS A 887 -58.77 3.94 9.49
N PRO A 888 -59.99 4.49 9.48
CA PRO A 888 -61.06 4.03 8.60
C PRO A 888 -60.70 4.23 7.12
N VAL A 889 -60.83 3.17 6.30
CA VAL A 889 -60.54 3.20 4.86
C VAL A 889 -61.79 2.88 4.05
N GLY A 890 -62.10 3.72 3.07
CA GLY A 890 -63.23 3.56 2.15
C GLY A 890 -62.77 3.09 0.78
N ILE A 891 -63.53 2.19 0.16
CA ILE A 891 -63.33 1.71 -1.21
C ILE A 891 -64.52 2.14 -2.06
N THR A 892 -64.27 2.93 -3.12
CA THR A 892 -65.34 3.48 -3.97
C THR A 892 -65.57 2.70 -5.27
N GLY A 893 -64.57 1.96 -5.74
CA GLY A 893 -64.63 1.12 -6.96
C GLY A 893 -64.50 -0.38 -6.66
N GLN A 894 -63.29 -0.88 -6.42
CA GLN A 894 -63.10 -2.31 -6.13
C GLN A 894 -61.95 -2.57 -5.16
N ILE A 895 -62.14 -3.57 -4.30
CA ILE A 895 -61.06 -4.22 -3.56
C ILE A 895 -60.77 -5.61 -4.15
N THR A 896 -59.51 -5.89 -4.45
CA THR A 896 -59.03 -7.18 -4.96
C THR A 896 -58.11 -7.82 -3.91
N LEU A 897 -58.41 -9.06 -3.53
CA LEU A 897 -57.70 -9.81 -2.49
C LEU A 897 -57.02 -11.05 -3.11
N THR A 898 -55.75 -10.90 -3.47
CA THR A 898 -54.97 -11.98 -4.09
C THR A 898 -54.09 -12.70 -3.07
N THR A 899 -53.28 -11.96 -2.31
CA THR A 899 -52.40 -12.50 -1.26
C THR A 899 -52.08 -11.41 -0.23
N GLY A 900 -52.09 -11.75 1.06
CA GLY A 900 -51.94 -10.83 2.19
C GLY A 900 -53.25 -10.59 2.93
N VAL A 901 -53.17 -10.35 4.24
CA VAL A 901 -54.34 -10.15 5.11
C VAL A 901 -54.50 -8.68 5.49
N ILE A 902 -55.72 -8.15 5.40
CA ILE A 902 -56.05 -6.81 5.90
C ILE A 902 -56.59 -6.92 7.32
N THR A 903 -55.96 -6.26 8.29
CA THR A 903 -56.43 -6.25 9.68
C THR A 903 -57.17 -4.96 9.99
N THR A 904 -58.39 -5.08 10.53
CA THR A 904 -59.29 -3.96 10.83
C THR A 904 -59.77 -4.00 12.27
N SER A 905 -60.36 -2.90 12.73
CA SER A 905 -61.02 -2.82 14.04
C SER A 905 -62.37 -2.10 13.94
N THR A 906 -63.14 -2.09 15.01
CA THR A 906 -64.41 -1.34 15.06
C THR A 906 -64.21 0.17 14.87
N THR A 907 -63.04 0.69 15.27
CA THR A 907 -62.65 2.08 15.04
C THR A 907 -62.06 2.28 13.64
N ASN A 908 -61.14 1.40 13.21
CA ASN A 908 -60.42 1.49 11.93
C ASN A 908 -61.00 0.49 10.94
N LEU A 909 -62.17 0.85 10.41
CA LEU A 909 -63.01 -0.03 9.62
C LEU A 909 -62.64 0.03 8.13
N LEU A 910 -62.69 -1.13 7.45
CA LEU A 910 -62.75 -1.17 5.99
C LEU A 910 -64.20 -0.99 5.55
N VAL A 911 -64.48 0.02 4.73
CA VAL A 911 -65.82 0.37 4.25
C VAL A 911 -65.86 0.24 2.74
N ILE A 912 -66.67 -0.68 2.24
CA ILE A 912 -66.98 -0.86 0.83
C ILE A 912 -68.21 0.00 0.52
N GLU A 913 -68.02 1.06 -0.27
CA GLU A 913 -69.07 2.03 -0.59
C GLU A 913 -70.15 1.43 -1.51
N SER A 914 -71.23 2.18 -1.76
CA SER A 914 -72.46 1.66 -2.41
C SER A 914 -72.24 1.00 -3.77
N SER A 915 -71.44 1.62 -4.63
CA SER A 915 -71.06 1.11 -5.96
C SER A 915 -69.89 0.13 -5.95
N ALA A 916 -69.21 -0.03 -4.82
CA ALA A 916 -67.97 -0.77 -4.77
C ALA A 916 -68.19 -2.29 -4.67
N VAL A 917 -67.27 -3.05 -5.30
CA VAL A 917 -67.27 -4.52 -5.30
C VAL A 917 -66.02 -5.07 -4.62
N SER A 918 -66.05 -6.35 -4.25
CA SER A 918 -64.94 -7.07 -3.64
C SER A 918 -64.80 -8.43 -4.30
N THR A 919 -63.57 -8.89 -4.50
CA THR A 919 -63.32 -10.33 -4.67
C THR A 919 -63.67 -11.06 -3.37
N THR A 920 -64.01 -12.35 -3.44
CA THR A 920 -64.37 -13.15 -2.26
C THR A 920 -63.22 -13.39 -1.29
N GLY A 921 -61.97 -13.23 -1.74
CA GLY A 921 -60.77 -13.59 -0.98
C GLY A 921 -60.52 -15.09 -0.94
N SER A 922 -59.50 -15.48 -0.17
CA SER A 922 -59.06 -16.86 0.04
C SER A 922 -58.39 -17.01 1.40
N VAL A 923 -57.92 -18.22 1.71
CA VAL A 923 -57.14 -18.50 2.94
C VAL A 923 -55.79 -17.75 2.97
N SER A 924 -55.30 -17.32 1.81
CA SER A 924 -54.12 -16.46 1.69
C SER A 924 -54.44 -14.97 1.60
N SER A 925 -55.73 -14.59 1.53
CA SER A 925 -56.17 -13.20 1.35
C SER A 925 -57.58 -12.91 1.88
N PHE A 926 -57.68 -12.26 3.03
CA PHE A 926 -58.98 -11.93 3.64
C PHE A 926 -58.88 -10.71 4.57
N VAL A 927 -60.03 -10.26 5.07
CA VAL A 927 -60.13 -9.22 6.09
C VAL A 927 -60.25 -9.87 7.48
N ASN A 928 -59.22 -9.69 8.30
CA ASN A 928 -59.17 -10.09 9.71
C ASN A 928 -59.74 -8.96 10.59
N GLY A 929 -61.03 -9.03 10.88
CA GLY A 929 -61.77 -8.00 11.62
C GLY A 929 -63.06 -7.57 10.91
N PRO A 930 -63.73 -6.52 11.41
CA PRO A 930 -64.98 -6.05 10.82
C PRO A 930 -64.77 -5.38 9.45
N VAL A 931 -65.69 -5.63 8.52
CA VAL A 931 -65.79 -4.98 7.20
C VAL A 931 -67.23 -4.54 6.95
N ARG A 932 -67.41 -3.32 6.44
CA ARG A 932 -68.73 -2.74 6.17
C ARG A 932 -69.01 -2.67 4.69
N LYS A 933 -70.26 -2.95 4.28
CA LYS A 933 -70.80 -2.67 2.96
C LYS A 933 -71.94 -1.67 3.10
N LYS A 934 -71.87 -0.56 2.38
CA LYS A 934 -72.99 0.36 2.19
C LYS A 934 -73.74 0.03 0.89
N GLY A 935 -74.99 0.42 0.75
CA GLY A 935 -75.84 0.16 -0.40
C GLY A 935 -76.56 -1.18 -0.36
N GLY A 936 -77.62 -1.30 -1.18
CA GLY A 936 -78.54 -2.44 -1.20
C GLY A 936 -78.25 -3.50 -2.26
N THR A 937 -77.04 -3.54 -2.81
CA THR A 937 -76.61 -4.59 -3.76
C THR A 937 -76.25 -5.86 -3.00
N ALA A 938 -76.44 -7.03 -3.64
CA ALA A 938 -75.94 -8.28 -3.08
C ALA A 938 -74.42 -8.19 -2.90
N PHE A 939 -73.91 -8.72 -1.79
CA PHE A 939 -72.49 -8.60 -1.46
C PHE A 939 -72.01 -9.76 -0.60
N THR A 940 -70.83 -10.30 -0.94
CA THR A 940 -70.14 -11.34 -0.18
C THR A 940 -68.96 -10.70 0.56
N PHE A 941 -69.01 -10.71 1.88
CA PHE A 941 -67.96 -10.16 2.73
C PHE A 941 -66.73 -11.10 2.75
N PRO A 942 -65.52 -10.60 2.43
CA PRO A 942 -64.30 -11.40 2.42
C PRO A 942 -63.70 -11.56 3.83
N THR A 943 -64.49 -12.01 4.79
CA THR A 943 -64.10 -12.09 6.19
C THR A 943 -63.20 -13.29 6.49
N GLY A 944 -62.39 -13.18 7.54
CA GLY A 944 -61.63 -14.28 8.10
C GLY A 944 -61.04 -13.91 9.45
N VAL A 945 -60.22 -14.80 10.01
CA VAL A 945 -59.53 -14.58 11.29
C VAL A 945 -58.21 -15.34 11.34
N ILE A 946 -57.23 -14.77 12.05
CA ILE A 946 -55.96 -15.43 12.36
C ILE A 946 -56.03 -15.96 13.80
N VAL A 947 -55.79 -17.26 14.00
CA VAL A 947 -55.75 -17.90 15.34
C VAL A 947 -54.40 -18.58 15.51
N GLY A 948 -53.57 -18.06 16.41
CA GLY A 948 -52.19 -18.52 16.51
C GLY A 948 -51.44 -18.31 15.20
N SER A 949 -50.97 -19.39 14.57
CA SER A 949 -50.32 -19.38 13.25
C SER A 949 -51.25 -19.77 12.09
N GLU A 950 -52.53 -20.02 12.35
CA GLU A 950 -53.49 -20.50 11.35
C GLU A 950 -54.34 -19.37 10.75
N TYR A 951 -54.62 -19.49 9.45
CA TYR A 951 -55.35 -18.53 8.65
C TYR A 951 -56.70 -19.14 8.23
N HIS A 952 -57.81 -18.56 8.68
CA HIS A 952 -59.15 -19.06 8.41
C HIS A 952 -59.97 -18.02 7.65
N HIS A 953 -60.30 -18.31 6.39
CA HIS A 953 -61.13 -17.45 5.54
C HIS A 953 -62.54 -17.99 5.42
N ARG A 954 -63.55 -17.18 5.75
CA ARG A 954 -64.96 -17.56 5.68
C ARG A 954 -65.83 -16.38 5.33
N THR A 955 -66.59 -16.52 4.26
CA THR A 955 -67.46 -15.45 3.79
C THR A 955 -68.85 -15.55 4.39
N ILE A 956 -69.46 -14.39 4.60
CA ILE A 956 -70.90 -14.20 4.82
C ILE A 956 -71.41 -13.30 3.70
N GLY A 957 -72.59 -13.59 3.16
CA GLY A 957 -73.22 -12.83 2.10
C GLY A 957 -74.52 -12.17 2.54
N ILE A 958 -74.86 -11.06 1.90
CA ILE A 958 -76.18 -10.43 1.95
C ILE A 958 -76.83 -10.48 0.56
N THR A 959 -78.13 -10.78 0.50
CA THR A 959 -78.89 -10.68 -0.76
C THR A 959 -79.15 -9.22 -1.12
N ALA A 960 -79.43 -8.96 -2.40
CA ALA A 960 -79.83 -7.62 -2.83
C ALA A 960 -81.14 -7.20 -2.13
N THR A 961 -81.15 -5.99 -1.55
CA THR A 961 -82.35 -5.37 -0.98
C THR A 961 -82.95 -4.31 -1.89
N GLY A 962 -82.15 -3.75 -2.82
CA GLY A 962 -82.53 -2.61 -3.64
C GLY A 962 -82.54 -1.27 -2.90
N ASP A 963 -82.27 -1.26 -1.59
CA ASP A 963 -82.28 -0.07 -0.73
C ASP A 963 -80.87 0.52 -0.60
N ALA A 964 -80.62 1.62 -1.31
CA ALA A 964 -79.34 2.33 -1.32
C ALA A 964 -78.89 2.89 0.04
N SER A 965 -79.81 3.01 1.01
CA SER A 965 -79.49 3.46 2.38
C SER A 965 -78.99 2.32 3.29
N SER A 966 -79.01 1.07 2.80
CA SER A 966 -78.58 -0.09 3.57
C SER A 966 -77.10 -0.01 3.97
N SER A 967 -76.79 -0.42 5.19
CA SER A 967 -75.42 -0.60 5.67
C SER A 967 -75.34 -1.82 6.56
N TYR A 968 -74.34 -2.67 6.30
CA TYR A 968 -74.07 -3.86 7.10
C TYR A 968 -72.59 -4.00 7.40
N THR A 969 -72.24 -4.34 8.64
CA THR A 969 -70.88 -4.71 9.05
C THR A 969 -70.81 -6.19 9.40
N ALA A 970 -69.88 -6.90 8.78
CA ALA A 970 -69.65 -8.33 9.01
C ALA A 970 -68.28 -8.59 9.64
N MET A 971 -68.19 -9.62 10.49
CA MET A 971 -66.93 -10.16 11.02
C MET A 971 -67.05 -11.67 11.21
N PHE A 972 -65.95 -12.40 11.02
CA PHE A 972 -65.87 -13.84 11.25
C PHE A 972 -65.22 -14.16 12.60
N TYR A 973 -65.73 -15.21 13.27
CA TYR A 973 -65.16 -15.75 14.50
C TYR A 973 -64.92 -17.25 14.37
N ARG A 974 -63.70 -17.66 14.69
CA ARG A 974 -63.31 -19.07 14.84
C ARG A 974 -63.46 -19.48 16.30
N ALA A 975 -64.70 -19.70 16.72
CA ALA A 975 -65.04 -20.02 18.11
C ALA A 975 -66.35 -20.80 18.19
N ASP A 976 -66.57 -21.46 19.33
CA ASP A 976 -67.80 -22.20 19.60
C ASP A 976 -68.99 -21.24 19.76
N SER A 977 -69.93 -21.33 18.81
CA SER A 977 -71.15 -20.50 18.83
C SER A 977 -72.06 -20.85 20.02
N TYR A 978 -72.04 -22.09 20.51
CA TYR A 978 -72.85 -22.55 21.64
C TYR A 978 -72.47 -21.85 22.96
N LEU A 979 -71.23 -21.39 23.08
CA LEU A 979 -70.79 -20.60 24.24
C LEU A 979 -71.49 -19.24 24.33
N ARG A 980 -72.10 -18.75 23.24
CA ARG A 980 -72.91 -17.53 23.26
C ARG A 980 -74.32 -17.75 23.79
N GLY A 981 -74.82 -18.98 23.77
CA GLY A 981 -76.17 -19.34 24.21
C GLY A 981 -76.59 -20.72 23.70
N ALA A 982 -77.55 -21.36 24.37
CA ALA A 982 -78.10 -22.64 23.93
C ALA A 982 -79.07 -22.47 22.75
N ILE A 983 -79.41 -23.58 22.07
CA ILE A 983 -80.50 -23.61 21.09
C ILE A 983 -81.84 -23.45 21.82
N SER A 984 -82.72 -22.56 21.34
CA SER A 984 -84.01 -22.31 21.97
C SER A 984 -84.93 -23.54 21.85
N ASN A 985 -85.84 -23.71 22.81
CA ASN A 985 -86.78 -24.85 22.79
C ASN A 985 -87.74 -24.78 21.58
N ALA A 986 -88.09 -23.57 21.14
CA ALA A 986 -88.87 -23.35 19.92
C ALA A 986 -88.12 -23.86 18.68
N ALA A 987 -86.83 -23.55 18.55
CA ALA A 987 -85.98 -24.02 17.45
C ALA A 987 -85.89 -25.55 17.39
N LYS A 988 -85.72 -26.21 18.54
CA LYS A 988 -85.68 -27.68 18.65
C LYS A 988 -86.98 -28.32 18.18
N THR A 989 -88.11 -27.70 18.54
CA THR A 989 -89.44 -28.17 18.15
C THR A 989 -89.68 -27.96 16.65
N ALA A 990 -89.13 -26.89 16.07
CA ALA A 990 -89.15 -26.61 14.63
C ALA A 990 -88.15 -27.45 13.80
N GLY A 991 -87.40 -28.35 14.44
CA GLY A 991 -86.52 -29.31 13.77
C GLY A 991 -85.04 -28.95 13.77
N LEU A 992 -84.60 -27.82 14.33
CA LEU A 992 -83.17 -27.51 14.48
C LEU A 992 -82.55 -28.39 15.57
N GLN A 993 -81.58 -29.21 15.20
CA GLN A 993 -80.95 -30.16 16.12
C GLN A 993 -79.65 -29.61 16.71
N ARG A 994 -78.86 -28.87 15.91
CA ARG A 994 -77.50 -28.46 16.27
C ARG A 994 -77.10 -27.11 15.66
N VAL A 995 -76.12 -26.43 16.28
CA VAL A 995 -75.47 -25.19 15.77
C VAL A 995 -73.95 -25.32 15.86
N SER A 996 -73.21 -24.77 14.89
CA SER A 996 -71.76 -24.96 14.72
C SER A 996 -70.98 -24.67 16.01
N ARG A 997 -70.10 -25.61 16.39
CA ARG A 997 -69.21 -25.42 17.55
C ARG A 997 -67.82 -24.90 17.18
N CYS A 998 -67.67 -24.46 15.93
CA CYS A 998 -66.36 -24.10 15.38
C CYS A 998 -66.31 -22.70 14.80
N GLU A 999 -67.45 -22.16 14.39
CA GLU A 999 -67.48 -20.86 13.74
C GLU A 999 -68.84 -20.18 13.87
N TYR A 1000 -68.80 -18.85 13.86
CA TYR A 1000 -69.96 -17.99 13.70
C TYR A 1000 -69.52 -16.64 13.11
N TRP A 1001 -70.46 -15.89 12.59
CA TRP A 1001 -70.25 -14.55 12.05
C TRP A 1001 -71.04 -13.55 12.87
N SER A 1002 -70.55 -12.32 12.98
CA SER A 1002 -71.44 -11.19 13.22
C SER A 1002 -71.84 -10.56 11.89
N LEU A 1003 -73.09 -10.12 11.82
CA LEU A 1003 -73.61 -9.28 10.74
C LEU A 1003 -74.56 -8.28 11.39
N THR A 1004 -74.08 -7.06 11.59
CA THR A 1004 -74.85 -5.96 12.17
C THR A 1004 -75.40 -5.10 11.05
N LYS A 1005 -76.67 -4.73 11.13
CA LYS A 1005 -77.28 -3.74 10.23
C LYS A 1005 -77.24 -2.37 10.91
N GLU A 1006 -76.57 -1.39 10.30
CA GLU A 1006 -76.55 -0.02 10.83
C GLU A 1006 -77.72 0.82 10.30
N SER A 1007 -78.17 0.58 9.07
CA SER A 1007 -79.27 1.31 8.43
C SER A 1007 -79.91 0.51 7.29
N GLY A 1008 -81.11 0.91 6.88
CA GLY A 1008 -81.85 0.36 5.73
C GLY A 1008 -82.68 -0.91 6.01
N THR A 1009 -83.02 -1.61 4.93
CA THR A 1009 -83.90 -2.80 4.88
C THR A 1009 -83.21 -4.05 5.43
N ASN A 1010 -83.93 -5.13 5.75
CA ASN A 1010 -83.32 -6.42 6.11
C ASN A 1010 -82.94 -7.20 4.84
N ALA A 1011 -81.69 -7.69 4.74
CA ALA A 1011 -81.25 -8.59 3.67
C ALA A 1011 -81.44 -10.07 4.02
N GLY A 1012 -81.54 -10.93 2.99
CA GLY A 1012 -81.25 -12.35 3.16
C GLY A 1012 -79.78 -12.57 3.50
N VAL A 1013 -79.47 -13.66 4.19
CA VAL A 1013 -78.10 -13.99 4.63
C VAL A 1013 -77.62 -15.27 3.97
N GLU A 1014 -76.39 -15.27 3.47
CA GLU A 1014 -75.71 -16.46 2.95
C GLU A 1014 -74.50 -16.80 3.86
N LEU A 1015 -74.41 -18.04 4.31
CA LEU A 1015 -73.24 -18.56 5.04
C LEU A 1015 -72.54 -19.61 4.19
N THR A 1016 -71.21 -19.71 4.33
CA THR A 1016 -70.40 -20.67 3.56
C THR A 1016 -69.65 -21.63 4.48
N TRP A 1017 -69.39 -22.84 3.98
CA TRP A 1017 -68.46 -23.79 4.62
C TRP A 1017 -67.41 -24.27 3.62
N THR A 1018 -66.26 -24.68 4.16
CA THR A 1018 -65.15 -25.25 3.39
C THR A 1018 -64.47 -26.38 4.17
N THR A 1019 -63.43 -27.01 3.62
CA THR A 1019 -62.65 -28.06 4.30
C THR A 1019 -61.97 -27.56 5.58
N GLN A 1020 -61.89 -26.24 5.78
CA GLN A 1020 -61.35 -25.63 6.98
C GLN A 1020 -62.43 -25.31 8.04
N SER A 1021 -63.72 -25.40 7.69
CA SER A 1021 -64.82 -25.25 8.65
C SER A 1021 -64.70 -26.16 9.88
N PRO A 1022 -64.15 -27.40 9.81
CA PRO A 1022 -64.12 -28.27 10.96
C PRO A 1022 -63.06 -27.94 12.02
N CYS A 1023 -63.38 -28.15 13.31
CA CYS A 1023 -62.45 -28.14 14.44
C CYS A 1023 -61.65 -29.47 14.47
N ASN A 1024 -60.85 -29.73 13.43
CA ASN A 1024 -60.01 -30.94 13.27
C ASN A 1024 -60.75 -32.24 12.89
N VAL A 1025 -62.09 -32.26 12.80
CA VAL A 1025 -62.89 -33.40 12.28
C VAL A 1025 -64.04 -32.91 11.41
N GLY A 1026 -64.20 -33.45 10.20
CA GLY A 1026 -65.24 -33.05 9.24
C GLY A 1026 -66.64 -33.10 9.84
N TYR A 1027 -67.35 -31.96 9.88
CA TYR A 1027 -68.68 -31.88 10.49
C TYR A 1027 -69.82 -31.68 9.50
N VAL A 1028 -69.55 -31.43 8.21
CA VAL A 1028 -70.61 -31.43 7.18
C VAL A 1028 -70.56 -32.77 6.46
N THR A 1029 -71.54 -33.62 6.69
CA THR A 1029 -71.70 -34.94 6.04
C THR A 1029 -72.85 -34.92 5.04
N GLN A 1030 -73.92 -34.15 5.32
CA GLN A 1030 -75.09 -34.01 4.48
C GLN A 1030 -75.44 -32.53 4.27
N PRO A 1031 -75.01 -31.91 3.14
CA PRO A 1031 -75.26 -30.50 2.85
C PRO A 1031 -76.74 -30.09 2.90
N SER A 1032 -77.65 -30.96 2.46
CA SER A 1032 -79.09 -30.65 2.36
C SER A 1032 -79.78 -30.43 3.71
N THR A 1033 -79.15 -30.79 4.83
CA THR A 1033 -79.69 -30.58 6.18
C THR A 1033 -79.02 -29.40 6.90
N ILE A 1034 -78.14 -28.66 6.22
CA ILE A 1034 -77.51 -27.43 6.74
C ILE A 1034 -78.46 -26.23 6.57
N VAL A 1035 -78.59 -25.42 7.62
CA VAL A 1035 -79.41 -24.20 7.67
C VAL A 1035 -78.60 -23.02 8.22
N ALA A 1036 -78.97 -21.78 7.88
CA ALA A 1036 -78.44 -20.59 8.53
C ALA A 1036 -79.27 -20.28 9.79
N VAL A 1037 -78.60 -20.10 10.93
CA VAL A 1037 -79.24 -19.91 12.24
C VAL A 1037 -78.90 -18.55 12.81
N GLN A 1038 -79.94 -17.82 13.25
CA GLN A 1038 -79.81 -16.51 13.88
C GLN A 1038 -79.74 -16.62 15.41
N PHE A 1039 -78.93 -15.78 16.05
CA PHE A 1039 -78.92 -15.56 17.49
C PHE A 1039 -79.93 -14.47 17.88
N ASN A 1040 -80.75 -14.65 18.92
CA ASN A 1040 -81.71 -13.61 19.34
C ASN A 1040 -81.11 -12.60 20.37
N GLY A 1041 -79.89 -12.85 20.86
CA GLY A 1041 -79.26 -12.10 21.96
C GLY A 1041 -78.97 -12.95 23.21
N THR A 1042 -79.67 -14.07 23.39
CA THR A 1042 -79.51 -15.02 24.50
C THR A 1042 -79.47 -16.50 24.07
N GLN A 1043 -80.14 -16.86 22.97
CA GLN A 1043 -80.27 -18.23 22.45
C GLN A 1043 -80.19 -18.27 20.92
N TRP A 1044 -79.87 -19.43 20.36
CA TRP A 1044 -79.85 -19.67 18.91
C TRP A 1044 -81.16 -20.29 18.42
N GLY A 1045 -81.61 -19.87 17.23
CA GLY A 1045 -82.57 -20.63 16.44
C GLY A 1045 -84.05 -20.28 16.60
N ASP A 1046 -84.41 -19.17 17.26
CA ASP A 1046 -85.79 -18.66 17.24
C ASP A 1046 -86.31 -18.48 15.80
N THR A 1047 -85.41 -18.15 14.89
CA THR A 1047 -85.61 -18.28 13.45
C THR A 1047 -84.35 -18.85 12.79
N PHE A 1048 -84.53 -19.74 11.82
CA PHE A 1048 -83.47 -20.27 10.95
C PHE A 1048 -84.06 -20.56 9.57
N GLY A 1049 -83.22 -20.61 8.54
CA GLY A 1049 -83.72 -20.78 7.18
C GLY A 1049 -82.66 -21.09 6.13
N GLY A 1050 -83.14 -21.35 4.92
CA GLY A 1050 -82.33 -21.82 3.81
C GLY A 1050 -82.16 -23.33 3.77
N THR A 1051 -81.51 -23.82 2.73
CA THR A 1051 -81.12 -25.23 2.58
C THR A 1051 -79.72 -25.24 2.00
N GLY A 1052 -78.81 -25.96 2.64
CA GLY A 1052 -77.43 -26.06 2.18
C GLY A 1052 -77.31 -26.73 0.82
N ILE A 1053 -76.46 -26.17 -0.03
CA ILE A 1053 -76.10 -26.68 -1.35
C ILE A 1053 -74.58 -26.86 -1.46
N GLY A 1054 -74.13 -27.78 -2.32
CA GLY A 1054 -72.72 -28.07 -2.53
C GLY A 1054 -72.33 -29.45 -2.03
N THR A 1055 -71.11 -29.58 -1.52
CA THR A 1055 -70.52 -30.84 -1.07
C THR A 1055 -70.16 -30.80 0.41
N ALA A 1056 -69.85 -31.94 1.00
CA ALA A 1056 -69.29 -32.02 2.36
C ALA A 1056 -68.01 -31.15 2.52
N ALA A 1057 -67.21 -31.02 1.46
CA ALA A 1057 -65.95 -30.27 1.47
C ALA A 1057 -66.14 -28.76 1.31
N SER A 1058 -67.17 -28.30 0.60
CA SER A 1058 -67.48 -26.88 0.46
C SER A 1058 -68.89 -26.65 -0.10
N GLY A 1059 -69.54 -25.61 0.38
CA GLY A 1059 -70.86 -25.18 -0.09
C GLY A 1059 -71.36 -23.94 0.63
N SER A 1060 -72.62 -23.60 0.40
CA SER A 1060 -73.28 -22.45 1.02
C SER A 1060 -74.73 -22.73 1.39
N VAL A 1061 -75.26 -21.91 2.29
CA VAL A 1061 -76.69 -21.88 2.65
C VAL A 1061 -77.19 -20.45 2.59
N THR A 1062 -78.20 -20.22 1.76
CA THR A 1062 -78.80 -18.89 1.57
C THR A 1062 -80.22 -18.86 2.13
N TRP A 1063 -80.44 -17.94 3.05
CA TRP A 1063 -81.75 -17.66 3.63
C TRP A 1063 -82.35 -16.39 3.01
N THR A 1064 -83.05 -16.54 1.87
CA THR A 1064 -83.56 -15.44 1.05
C THR A 1064 -84.65 -14.60 1.72
N GLY A 1065 -85.50 -15.21 2.57
CA GLY A 1065 -86.53 -14.49 3.34
C GLY A 1065 -85.96 -13.61 4.46
N GLY A 1066 -84.69 -13.83 4.82
CA GLY A 1066 -83.89 -13.03 5.74
C GLY A 1066 -84.29 -13.11 7.22
N PRO A 1067 -83.33 -12.83 8.12
CA PRO A 1067 -83.58 -12.71 9.55
C PRO A 1067 -84.27 -11.38 9.91
N SER A 1068 -84.98 -11.36 11.04
CA SER A 1068 -85.59 -10.16 11.61
C SER A 1068 -84.62 -9.32 12.46
N ILE A 1069 -83.55 -9.94 12.96
CA ILE A 1069 -82.50 -9.38 13.84
C ILE A 1069 -81.14 -9.65 13.20
N PHE A 1070 -80.28 -8.62 13.19
CA PHE A 1070 -78.94 -8.66 12.63
C PHE A 1070 -77.92 -8.52 13.75
N ASN A 1071 -77.37 -9.65 14.18
CA ASN A 1071 -76.34 -9.72 15.21
C ASN A 1071 -75.32 -10.83 14.91
N TYR A 1072 -75.60 -12.09 15.26
CA TYR A 1072 -74.75 -13.24 15.07
C TYR A 1072 -75.48 -14.35 14.32
N PHE A 1073 -74.73 -15.01 13.44
CA PHE A 1073 -75.20 -16.07 12.57
C PHE A 1073 -74.25 -17.26 12.63
N THR A 1074 -74.79 -18.46 12.53
CA THR A 1074 -74.00 -19.70 12.51
C THR A 1074 -74.65 -20.73 11.60
N LEU A 1075 -73.88 -21.76 11.22
CA LEU A 1075 -74.40 -22.92 10.52
C LEU A 1075 -75.10 -23.84 11.53
N GLY A 1076 -76.26 -24.36 11.19
CA GLY A 1076 -76.97 -25.37 11.98
C GLY A 1076 -77.36 -26.58 11.16
N SER A 1077 -77.81 -27.65 11.82
CA SER A 1077 -78.35 -28.82 11.14
C SER A 1077 -79.73 -29.21 11.64
N THR A 1078 -80.61 -29.58 10.71
CA THR A 1078 -81.97 -30.08 10.97
C THR A 1078 -82.05 -31.59 11.17
N ASP A 1079 -80.92 -32.30 11.05
CA ASP A 1079 -80.82 -33.74 11.32
C ASP A 1079 -79.84 -33.96 12.48
N PHE A 1080 -80.19 -34.86 13.39
CA PHE A 1080 -79.40 -35.14 14.58
C PHE A 1080 -78.25 -36.11 14.29
N ASN A 1081 -78.42 -36.97 13.27
CA ASN A 1081 -77.48 -38.03 12.86
C ASN A 1081 -76.50 -37.54 11.80
N GLU A 1082 -76.91 -36.56 10.99
CA GLU A 1082 -76.05 -35.92 10.01
C GLU A 1082 -75.40 -34.64 10.56
N ASN A 1083 -74.29 -34.28 9.95
CA ASN A 1083 -73.45 -33.15 10.33
C ASN A 1083 -73.03 -33.14 11.81
N PRO A 1084 -72.44 -34.23 12.33
CA PRO A 1084 -72.08 -34.35 13.74
C PRO A 1084 -71.03 -33.29 14.10
N LEU A 1085 -71.40 -32.40 15.03
CA LEU A 1085 -70.52 -31.35 15.50
C LEU A 1085 -69.62 -31.87 16.64
N PRO A 1086 -68.34 -31.47 16.70
CA PRO A 1086 -67.44 -31.90 17.77
C PRO A 1086 -67.99 -31.53 19.16
N PHE A 1087 -68.04 -32.51 20.08
CA PHE A 1087 -68.42 -32.32 21.49
C PHE A 1087 -67.23 -31.80 22.33
N ASP A 1088 -67.54 -31.08 23.41
CA ASP A 1088 -66.64 -30.19 24.15
C ASP A 1088 -65.78 -30.96 25.18
N LEU A 1089 -64.52 -31.23 24.83
CA LEU A 1089 -63.51 -31.80 25.71
C LEU A 1089 -62.49 -30.70 25.99
N SER A 1090 -62.58 -30.05 27.15
CA SER A 1090 -61.92 -28.75 27.39
C SER A 1090 -60.40 -28.82 27.43
N THR A 1091 -59.80 -30.01 27.57
CA THR A 1091 -58.42 -30.41 27.18
C THR A 1091 -58.07 -31.76 27.81
N PHE A 1092 -57.37 -32.65 27.10
CA PHE A 1092 -56.72 -33.84 27.68
C PHE A 1092 -55.21 -33.69 27.54
N LYS A 1093 -54.49 -33.60 28.67
CA LYS A 1093 -53.07 -33.25 28.71
C LYS A 1093 -52.26 -34.29 29.47
N ALA A 1094 -51.18 -34.77 28.86
CA ALA A 1094 -50.15 -35.58 29.50
C ALA A 1094 -48.93 -34.71 29.86
N THR A 1095 -48.51 -34.76 31.12
CA THR A 1095 -47.35 -34.01 31.64
C THR A 1095 -46.40 -34.97 32.33
N ALA A 1096 -45.16 -35.06 31.84
CA ALA A 1096 -44.15 -35.90 32.45
C ALA A 1096 -43.61 -35.25 33.72
N ARG A 1097 -43.50 -36.04 34.78
CA ARG A 1097 -42.66 -35.78 35.94
C ARG A 1097 -41.42 -36.67 35.84
N LYS A 1098 -40.48 -36.53 36.78
CA LYS A 1098 -39.16 -37.20 36.72
C LYS A 1098 -39.23 -38.72 36.46
N THR A 1099 -40.28 -39.39 36.94
CA THR A 1099 -40.45 -40.85 36.82
C THR A 1099 -41.84 -41.30 36.36
N ASP A 1100 -42.81 -40.39 36.21
CA ASP A 1100 -44.22 -40.72 35.91
C ASP A 1100 -44.83 -39.72 34.90
N VAL A 1101 -46.04 -40.02 34.40
CA VAL A 1101 -46.82 -39.10 33.57
C VAL A 1101 -48.18 -38.84 34.22
N VAL A 1102 -48.51 -37.57 34.40
CA VAL A 1102 -49.82 -37.13 34.88
C VAL A 1102 -50.71 -36.72 33.72
N LEU A 1103 -51.93 -37.26 33.72
CA LEU A 1103 -52.96 -37.12 32.70
C LEU A 1103 -54.12 -36.31 33.29
N ASP A 1104 -54.30 -35.09 32.83
CA ASP A 1104 -55.33 -34.18 33.32
C ASP A 1104 -56.36 -33.89 32.23
N TRP A 1105 -57.64 -33.95 32.58
CA TRP A 1105 -58.71 -33.42 31.74
C TRP A 1105 -59.87 -32.84 32.53
N SER A 1106 -60.67 -32.02 31.85
CA SER A 1106 -61.95 -31.55 32.37
C SER A 1106 -63.05 -31.67 31.33
N THR A 1107 -64.30 -31.64 31.79
CA THR A 1107 -65.48 -31.62 30.92
C THR A 1107 -66.55 -30.74 31.54
N SER A 1108 -67.21 -29.94 30.68
CA SER A 1108 -68.09 -28.84 31.06
C SER A 1108 -69.56 -29.23 31.23
N THR A 1109 -69.99 -30.44 30.82
CA THR A 1109 -71.32 -31.03 31.12
C THR A 1109 -71.31 -32.55 30.93
N ASN A 1110 -71.81 -33.32 31.92
CA ASN A 1110 -71.70 -34.80 31.92
C ASN A 1110 -73.06 -35.52 31.85
N ASN A 1111 -74.14 -34.84 31.49
CA ASN A 1111 -75.51 -35.37 31.63
C ASN A 1111 -75.82 -36.57 30.72
N GLU A 1112 -75.00 -36.81 29.69
CA GLU A 1112 -75.14 -37.94 28.77
C GLU A 1112 -73.96 -38.93 28.87
N GLN A 1113 -72.90 -38.60 29.61
CA GLN A 1113 -71.62 -39.33 29.64
C GLN A 1113 -71.59 -40.39 30.76
N VAL A 1114 -71.13 -41.62 30.47
CA VAL A 1114 -71.11 -42.73 31.46
C VAL A 1114 -69.70 -43.19 31.82
N GLU A 1115 -68.78 -43.28 30.86
CA GLU A 1115 -67.41 -43.78 31.10
C GLU A 1115 -66.36 -42.99 30.31
N PHE A 1116 -65.17 -42.84 30.88
CA PHE A 1116 -63.95 -42.39 30.24
C PHE A 1116 -62.95 -43.55 30.21
N VAL A 1117 -62.28 -43.76 29.08
CA VAL A 1117 -61.26 -44.79 28.89
C VAL A 1117 -59.98 -44.10 28.44
N VAL A 1118 -58.98 -44.05 29.31
CA VAL A 1118 -57.64 -43.57 28.96
C VAL A 1118 -56.89 -44.69 28.24
N GLU A 1119 -56.32 -44.37 27.10
CA GLU A 1119 -55.53 -45.30 26.27
C GLU A 1119 -54.10 -44.77 26.11
N LYS A 1120 -53.10 -45.68 26.11
CA LYS A 1120 -51.67 -45.37 26.07
C LYS A 1120 -50.98 -46.13 24.92
N SER A 1121 -49.99 -45.50 24.29
CA SER A 1121 -49.21 -46.08 23.19
C SER A 1121 -47.73 -45.69 23.26
N ARG A 1122 -46.85 -46.57 22.75
CA ARG A 1122 -45.41 -46.28 22.50
C ARG A 1122 -45.15 -45.57 21.17
N ASN A 1123 -46.04 -45.77 20.20
CA ASN A 1123 -45.74 -45.47 18.79
C ASN A 1123 -46.81 -44.64 18.09
N ASN A 1124 -47.88 -44.23 18.78
CA ASN A 1124 -49.01 -43.47 18.24
C ASN A 1124 -49.89 -44.26 17.23
N PHE A 1125 -49.69 -45.58 17.09
CA PHE A 1125 -50.46 -46.43 16.17
C PHE A 1125 -51.27 -47.49 16.91
N ALA A 1126 -50.66 -48.19 17.88
CA ALA A 1126 -51.34 -49.20 18.71
C ALA A 1126 -51.57 -48.63 20.12
N PHE A 1127 -52.83 -48.44 20.50
CA PHE A 1127 -53.24 -47.89 21.80
C PHE A 1127 -53.85 -48.99 22.67
N ASP A 1128 -53.23 -49.26 23.81
CA ASP A 1128 -53.74 -50.17 24.83
C ASP A 1128 -54.58 -49.41 25.86
N VAL A 1129 -55.60 -50.04 26.42
CA VAL A 1129 -56.39 -49.45 27.51
C VAL A 1129 -55.51 -49.35 28.75
N PHE A 1130 -55.26 -48.12 29.19
CA PHE A 1130 -54.54 -47.84 30.42
C PHE A 1130 -55.47 -47.88 31.63
N ARG A 1131 -56.62 -47.19 31.56
CA ARG A 1131 -57.59 -47.14 32.67
C ARG A 1131 -59.01 -46.79 32.20
N LYS A 1132 -60.02 -47.28 32.90
CA LYS A 1132 -61.42 -46.86 32.77
C LYS A 1132 -61.88 -46.09 34.01
N ILE A 1133 -62.60 -45.00 33.82
CA ILE A 1133 -63.03 -44.06 34.86
C ILE A 1133 -64.51 -43.74 34.63
N SER A 1134 -65.38 -43.98 35.61
CA SER A 1134 -66.79 -43.60 35.52
C SER A 1134 -66.94 -42.07 35.50
N ALA A 1135 -67.84 -41.56 34.65
CA ALA A 1135 -68.13 -40.14 34.59
C ALA A 1135 -68.96 -39.70 35.80
N LYS A 1136 -68.60 -38.56 36.42
CA LYS A 1136 -69.37 -37.92 37.50
C LYS A 1136 -70.60 -37.23 36.89
N SER A 1137 -71.81 -37.40 37.47
CA SER A 1137 -73.04 -36.78 36.97
C SER A 1137 -73.27 -35.36 37.53
N GLY A 1138 -73.55 -34.37 36.68
CA GLY A 1138 -73.92 -33.00 37.09
C GLY A 1138 -73.62 -31.92 36.02
N THR A 1139 -74.06 -30.68 36.29
CA THR A 1139 -73.89 -29.50 35.40
C THR A 1139 -72.64 -28.65 35.68
N ALA A 1140 -71.77 -29.06 36.61
CA ALA A 1140 -70.52 -28.37 36.95
C ALA A 1140 -69.34 -28.87 36.09
N LEU A 1141 -68.30 -28.04 35.94
CA LEU A 1141 -67.02 -28.46 35.36
C LEU A 1141 -66.36 -29.50 36.29
N TYR A 1142 -66.17 -30.71 35.81
CA TYR A 1142 -65.46 -31.75 36.56
C TYR A 1142 -64.06 -31.94 36.01
N ALA A 1143 -63.06 -31.79 36.89
CA ALA A 1143 -61.68 -32.16 36.60
C ALA A 1143 -61.41 -33.61 37.02
N TYR A 1144 -60.60 -34.27 36.20
CA TYR A 1144 -60.14 -35.64 36.36
C TYR A 1144 -58.62 -35.65 36.18
N THR A 1145 -57.94 -36.39 37.05
CA THR A 1145 -56.49 -36.58 37.02
C THR A 1145 -56.19 -38.05 37.20
N GLU A 1146 -55.34 -38.58 36.33
CA GLU A 1146 -54.81 -39.94 36.41
C GLU A 1146 -53.29 -39.93 36.31
N VAL A 1147 -52.62 -40.88 36.95
CA VAL A 1147 -51.16 -40.98 36.93
C VAL A 1147 -50.74 -42.31 36.36
N ASP A 1148 -49.93 -42.26 35.31
CA ASP A 1148 -49.19 -43.40 34.79
C ASP A 1148 -47.81 -43.43 35.45
N GLU A 1149 -47.70 -44.26 36.48
CA GLU A 1149 -46.49 -44.42 37.31
C GLU A 1149 -45.38 -45.22 36.61
N GLN A 1150 -45.68 -45.88 35.49
CA GLN A 1150 -44.72 -46.67 34.71
C GLN A 1150 -44.79 -46.28 33.21
N PRO A 1151 -44.50 -45.00 32.86
CA PRO A 1151 -44.42 -44.59 31.47
C PRO A 1151 -43.26 -45.30 30.77
N PHE A 1152 -43.36 -45.46 29.45
CA PHE A 1152 -42.27 -45.98 28.65
C PHE A 1152 -41.12 -44.96 28.62
N SER A 1153 -39.87 -45.40 28.48
CA SER A 1153 -38.76 -44.47 28.22
C SER A 1153 -38.90 -43.86 26.82
N GLY A 1154 -38.70 -42.55 26.72
CA GLY A 1154 -38.88 -41.79 25.50
C GLY A 1154 -40.30 -41.26 25.29
N TRP A 1155 -40.78 -41.24 24.04
CA TRP A 1155 -42.10 -40.69 23.72
C TRP A 1155 -43.23 -41.63 24.15
N ASN A 1156 -44.17 -41.08 24.93
CA ASN A 1156 -45.42 -41.70 25.31
C ASN A 1156 -46.57 -40.92 24.67
N TYR A 1157 -47.61 -41.65 24.27
CA TYR A 1157 -48.79 -41.09 23.61
C TYR A 1157 -50.03 -41.54 24.38
N TYR A 1158 -50.89 -40.61 24.75
CA TYR A 1158 -52.12 -40.89 25.49
C TYR A 1158 -53.31 -40.29 24.76
N ARG A 1159 -54.47 -40.94 24.83
CA ARG A 1159 -55.73 -40.34 24.39
C ARG A 1159 -56.86 -40.77 25.31
N LEU A 1160 -57.94 -40.00 25.31
CA LEU A 1160 -59.15 -40.29 26.06
C LEU A 1160 -60.24 -40.77 25.11
N ARG A 1161 -60.89 -41.88 25.43
CA ARG A 1161 -62.09 -42.37 24.75
C ARG A 1161 -63.28 -42.23 25.69
N THR A 1162 -64.27 -41.45 25.30
CA THR A 1162 -65.51 -41.23 26.06
C THR A 1162 -66.55 -42.27 25.62
N ILE A 1163 -67.38 -42.77 26.53
CA ILE A 1163 -68.56 -43.62 26.26
C ILE A 1163 -69.81 -43.04 26.95
N ASP A 1164 -70.85 -42.74 26.16
CA ASP A 1164 -72.09 -42.15 26.67
C ASP A 1164 -73.14 -43.19 27.11
N ASN A 1165 -74.30 -42.73 27.59
CA ASN A 1165 -75.39 -43.58 28.11
C ASN A 1165 -76.12 -44.43 27.06
N GLN A 1166 -75.81 -44.21 25.78
CA GLN A 1166 -76.28 -45.03 24.67
C GLN A 1166 -75.15 -45.91 24.10
N GLY A 1167 -73.99 -45.97 24.75
CA GLY A 1167 -72.83 -46.76 24.34
C GLY A 1167 -72.02 -46.15 23.20
N ARG A 1168 -72.26 -44.90 22.81
CA ARG A 1168 -71.55 -44.22 21.72
C ARG A 1168 -70.20 -43.72 22.20
N GLN A 1169 -69.18 -43.79 21.32
CA GLN A 1169 -67.79 -43.55 21.68
C GLN A 1169 -67.18 -42.37 20.91
N GLN A 1170 -66.39 -41.53 21.57
CA GLN A 1170 -65.63 -40.44 20.94
C GLN A 1170 -64.20 -40.39 21.48
N LEU A 1171 -63.23 -39.98 20.65
CA LEU A 1171 -61.82 -39.87 21.02
C LEU A 1171 -61.37 -38.42 21.17
N SER A 1172 -60.49 -38.14 22.13
CA SER A 1172 -59.73 -36.89 22.20
C SER A 1172 -58.60 -36.86 21.18
N ALA A 1173 -58.00 -35.68 20.99
CA ALA A 1173 -56.66 -35.60 20.40
C ALA A 1173 -55.65 -36.41 21.25
N VAL A 1174 -54.59 -36.90 20.61
CA VAL A 1174 -53.51 -37.61 21.29
C VAL A 1174 -52.60 -36.60 22.00
N SER A 1175 -52.43 -36.75 23.30
CA SER A 1175 -51.47 -36.02 24.11
C SER A 1175 -50.13 -36.76 24.13
N LYS A 1176 -49.09 -36.12 23.57
CA LYS A 1176 -47.74 -36.68 23.44
C LYS A 1176 -46.82 -36.09 24.50
N VAL A 1177 -46.03 -36.93 25.17
CA VAL A 1177 -45.10 -36.49 26.22
C VAL A 1177 -43.82 -37.33 26.25
N TRP A 1178 -42.68 -36.71 26.51
CA TRP A 1178 -41.38 -37.40 26.61
C TRP A 1178 -41.03 -37.70 28.07
N VAL A 1179 -40.59 -38.93 28.36
CA VAL A 1179 -40.06 -39.34 29.67
C VAL A 1179 -38.61 -39.79 29.52
N GLY A 1180 -37.68 -38.97 30.00
CA GLY A 1180 -36.23 -39.18 29.96
C GLY A 1180 -35.47 -37.89 30.24
N SER A 1181 -34.18 -37.96 30.59
CA SER A 1181 -33.34 -36.77 30.81
C SER A 1181 -33.17 -35.97 29.51
N GLY A 1182 -33.80 -34.79 29.42
CA GLY A 1182 -33.79 -33.96 28.21
C GLY A 1182 -32.42 -33.42 27.81
N GLN A 1183 -32.21 -33.23 26.50
CA GLN A 1183 -31.00 -32.60 25.94
C GLN A 1183 -30.87 -31.15 26.44
N GLN A 1184 -29.75 -30.81 27.08
CA GLN A 1184 -29.41 -29.43 27.49
C GLN A 1184 -28.27 -28.90 26.61
N ILE A 1185 -28.49 -27.74 25.99
CA ILE A 1185 -27.43 -26.92 25.37
C ILE A 1185 -26.98 -25.90 26.40
N ARG A 1186 -25.68 -25.85 26.71
CA ARG A 1186 -25.09 -24.82 27.60
C ARG A 1186 -23.98 -24.08 26.87
N ILE A 1187 -24.10 -22.75 26.85
CA ILE A 1187 -23.07 -21.84 26.33
C ILE A 1187 -22.37 -21.17 27.52
N SER A 1188 -21.04 -21.28 27.58
CA SER A 1188 -20.23 -20.69 28.64
C SER A 1188 -18.85 -20.24 28.13
N PRO A 1189 -18.30 -19.11 28.60
CA PRO A 1189 -18.93 -18.13 29.48
C PRO A 1189 -20.05 -17.36 28.76
N ASN A 1190 -20.99 -16.80 29.50
CA ASN A 1190 -21.98 -15.86 29.00
C ASN A 1190 -22.30 -14.86 30.14
N PRO A 1191 -21.87 -13.59 30.06
CA PRO A 1191 -21.28 -12.92 28.89
C PRO A 1191 -19.87 -13.44 28.49
N ALA A 1192 -19.50 -13.29 27.22
CA ALA A 1192 -18.24 -13.77 26.64
C ALA A 1192 -17.45 -12.65 25.94
N SER A 1193 -16.12 -12.69 26.00
CA SER A 1193 -15.23 -11.68 25.39
C SER A 1193 -14.55 -12.18 24.13
N GLU A 1194 -13.84 -13.31 24.17
CA GLU A 1194 -13.02 -13.77 23.03
C GLU A 1194 -13.52 -15.08 22.41
N LYS A 1195 -14.10 -15.96 23.21
CA LYS A 1195 -14.60 -17.27 22.79
C LYS A 1195 -15.81 -17.71 23.61
N ILE A 1196 -16.61 -18.61 23.04
CA ILE A 1196 -17.67 -19.35 23.73
C ILE A 1196 -17.42 -20.84 23.63
N VAL A 1197 -17.77 -21.58 24.69
CA VAL A 1197 -17.78 -23.04 24.72
C VAL A 1197 -19.23 -23.52 24.65
N ILE A 1198 -19.52 -24.44 23.73
CA ILE A 1198 -20.86 -25.04 23.61
C ILE A 1198 -20.80 -26.51 24.04
N ASN A 1199 -21.53 -26.83 25.11
CA ASN A 1199 -21.63 -28.18 25.66
C ASN A 1199 -23.00 -28.81 25.31
N PHE A 1200 -22.95 -30.06 24.84
CA PHE A 1200 -24.11 -30.86 24.46
C PHE A 1200 -24.13 -32.20 25.18
N SER A 1201 -25.33 -32.72 25.38
CA SER A 1201 -25.54 -34.06 25.96
C SER A 1201 -25.28 -35.19 24.95
N GLU A 1202 -25.49 -34.95 23.64
CA GLU A 1202 -25.31 -35.96 22.56
C GLU A 1202 -24.81 -35.33 21.23
N PRO A 1203 -23.48 -35.22 21.04
CA PRO A 1203 -22.87 -34.50 19.90
C PRO A 1203 -23.12 -35.14 18.52
N SER A 1204 -23.40 -36.45 18.45
CA SER A 1204 -23.53 -37.23 17.20
C SER A 1204 -24.83 -36.98 16.43
N SER A 1205 -25.69 -36.07 16.92
CA SER A 1205 -27.02 -35.79 16.36
C SER A 1205 -27.14 -34.43 15.65
N ILE A 1206 -26.05 -33.65 15.62
CA ILE A 1206 -25.98 -32.29 15.04
C ILE A 1206 -25.59 -32.36 13.56
N SER A 1207 -26.30 -31.61 12.70
CA SER A 1207 -26.02 -31.46 11.28
C SER A 1207 -25.46 -30.08 10.91
N GLU A 1208 -25.75 -29.03 11.69
CA GLU A 1208 -25.34 -27.65 11.40
C GLU A 1208 -25.31 -26.78 12.67
N ILE A 1209 -24.36 -25.83 12.74
CA ILE A 1209 -24.27 -24.81 13.79
C ILE A 1209 -24.02 -23.44 13.16
N ASP A 1210 -24.87 -22.46 13.47
CA ASP A 1210 -24.74 -21.06 13.04
C ASP A 1210 -24.63 -20.11 14.25
N ILE A 1211 -23.86 -19.04 14.10
CA ILE A 1211 -23.96 -17.83 14.94
C ILE A 1211 -24.70 -16.76 14.15
N VAL A 1212 -25.74 -16.19 14.74
CA VAL A 1212 -26.56 -15.15 14.12
C VAL A 1212 -26.70 -13.93 15.01
N ASN A 1213 -26.86 -12.75 14.40
CA ASN A 1213 -27.21 -11.53 15.11
C ASN A 1213 -28.72 -11.47 15.43
N ILE A 1214 -29.16 -10.44 16.15
CA ILE A 1214 -30.56 -10.23 16.52
C ILE A 1214 -31.50 -10.05 15.31
N SER A 1215 -30.97 -9.65 14.15
CA SER A 1215 -31.71 -9.55 12.89
C SER A 1215 -31.82 -10.89 12.15
N GLY A 1216 -31.31 -11.98 12.73
CA GLY A 1216 -31.33 -13.33 12.18
C GLY A 1216 -30.31 -13.61 11.08
N GLN A 1217 -29.41 -12.65 10.78
CA GLN A 1217 -28.37 -12.80 9.77
C GLN A 1217 -27.30 -13.78 10.27
N VAL A 1218 -26.92 -14.76 9.44
CA VAL A 1218 -25.83 -15.70 9.73
C VAL A 1218 -24.50 -14.98 9.62
N LEU A 1219 -23.82 -14.84 10.75
CA LEU A 1219 -22.49 -14.22 10.83
C LEU A 1219 -21.37 -15.26 10.69
N LYS A 1220 -21.65 -16.50 11.08
CA LYS A 1220 -20.71 -17.61 10.94
C LYS A 1220 -21.45 -18.95 10.89
N HIS A 1221 -21.12 -19.78 9.91
CA HIS A 1221 -21.60 -21.15 9.78
C HIS A 1221 -20.45 -22.12 10.11
N ILE A 1222 -20.75 -23.17 10.87
CA ILE A 1222 -19.76 -24.15 11.36
C ILE A 1222 -20.20 -25.55 10.92
N SER A 1223 -19.42 -26.14 10.02
CA SER A 1223 -19.65 -27.50 9.53
C SER A 1223 -19.29 -28.53 10.60
N THR A 1224 -20.10 -29.59 10.72
CA THR A 1224 -20.01 -30.61 11.77
C THR A 1224 -18.74 -31.46 11.71
N VAL A 1225 -18.05 -31.50 10.57
CA VAL A 1225 -16.79 -32.23 10.38
C VAL A 1225 -15.58 -31.51 11.01
N GLN A 1226 -15.74 -30.23 11.39
CA GLN A 1226 -14.70 -29.39 11.99
C GLN A 1226 -15.08 -28.84 13.37
N PHE A 1227 -16.12 -29.40 14.00
CA PHE A 1227 -16.64 -28.86 15.24
C PHE A 1227 -15.66 -29.06 16.41
N SER A 1228 -15.09 -27.94 16.87
CA SER A 1228 -14.49 -27.80 18.20
C SER A 1228 -15.54 -27.21 19.14
N ASN A 1229 -15.61 -27.71 20.38
CA ASN A 1229 -16.52 -27.17 21.40
C ASN A 1229 -16.23 -25.69 21.71
N GLU A 1230 -15.07 -25.14 21.31
CA GLU A 1230 -14.72 -23.74 21.45
C GLU A 1230 -14.87 -22.97 20.13
N ILE A 1231 -15.61 -21.87 20.15
CA ILE A 1231 -15.80 -20.97 19.01
C ILE A 1231 -15.23 -19.60 19.34
N ASN A 1232 -14.25 -19.15 18.55
CA ASN A 1232 -13.73 -17.79 18.62
C ASN A 1232 -14.79 -16.79 18.10
N ILE A 1233 -15.07 -15.78 18.91
CA ILE A 1233 -16.02 -14.68 18.66
C ILE A 1233 -15.36 -13.30 18.87
N SER A 1234 -14.03 -13.21 18.96
CA SER A 1234 -13.32 -11.95 19.24
C SER A 1234 -13.53 -10.88 18.17
N HIS A 1235 -13.87 -11.31 16.95
CA HIS A 1235 -14.19 -10.46 15.80
C HIS A 1235 -15.61 -9.88 15.80
N LEU A 1236 -16.49 -10.34 16.69
CA LEU A 1236 -17.86 -9.84 16.80
C LEU A 1236 -17.90 -8.56 17.65
N GLN A 1237 -18.74 -7.60 17.27
CA GLN A 1237 -18.98 -6.39 18.08
C GLN A 1237 -19.76 -6.72 19.36
N ALA A 1238 -19.62 -5.92 20.42
CA ALA A 1238 -20.38 -6.10 21.66
C ALA A 1238 -21.90 -6.08 21.40
N GLY A 1239 -22.64 -7.04 21.94
CA GLY A 1239 -24.07 -7.20 21.65
C GLY A 1239 -24.61 -8.60 21.93
N MET A 1240 -25.92 -8.79 21.73
CA MET A 1240 -26.59 -10.08 21.89
C MET A 1240 -26.55 -10.88 20.59
N TYR A 1241 -26.22 -12.16 20.70
CA TYR A 1241 -26.14 -13.09 19.58
C TYR A 1241 -26.86 -14.40 19.93
N TYR A 1242 -27.19 -15.17 18.91
CA TYR A 1242 -27.78 -16.50 19.07
C TYR A 1242 -26.91 -17.54 18.38
N VAL A 1243 -26.75 -18.70 19.04
CA VAL A 1243 -26.29 -19.91 18.37
C VAL A 1243 -27.51 -20.73 17.99
N ARG A 1244 -27.62 -21.04 16.70
CA ARG A 1244 -28.65 -21.89 16.10
C ARG A 1244 -28.03 -23.22 15.74
N ILE A 1245 -28.65 -24.32 16.16
CA ILE A 1245 -28.09 -25.66 16.04
C ILE A 1245 -29.17 -26.56 15.45
N MET A 1246 -28.91 -27.07 14.25
CA MET A 1246 -29.79 -28.02 13.60
C MET A 1246 -29.32 -29.43 13.91
N GLY A 1247 -30.19 -30.25 14.50
CA GLY A 1247 -29.96 -31.68 14.68
C GLY A 1247 -31.13 -32.50 14.15
N LYS A 1248 -31.04 -33.83 14.28
CA LYS A 1248 -32.09 -34.78 13.79
C LYS A 1248 -33.49 -34.52 14.36
N ASN A 1249 -33.60 -33.79 15.46
CA ASN A 1249 -34.86 -33.48 16.14
C ASN A 1249 -35.34 -32.02 15.91
N GLY A 1250 -34.69 -31.26 15.03
CA GLY A 1250 -35.04 -29.88 14.67
C GLY A 1250 -34.02 -28.83 15.09
N LEU A 1251 -34.39 -27.55 14.91
CA LEU A 1251 -33.57 -26.39 15.24
C LEU A 1251 -33.68 -26.05 16.74
N THR A 1252 -32.55 -25.98 17.43
CA THR A 1252 -32.46 -25.45 18.80
C THR A 1252 -31.64 -24.17 18.82
N THR A 1253 -32.10 -23.16 19.55
CA THR A 1253 -31.45 -21.84 19.62
C THR A 1253 -31.12 -21.48 21.06
N SER A 1254 -29.92 -20.96 21.31
CA SER A 1254 -29.51 -20.43 22.62
C SER A 1254 -28.78 -19.10 22.46
N SER A 1255 -29.05 -18.13 23.33
CA SER A 1255 -28.44 -16.79 23.26
C SER A 1255 -27.13 -16.71 24.06
N PHE A 1256 -26.27 -15.77 23.66
CA PHE A 1256 -25.14 -15.29 24.46
C PHE A 1256 -24.90 -13.80 24.23
N ILE A 1257 -24.26 -13.14 25.21
CA ILE A 1257 -23.89 -11.73 25.15
C ILE A 1257 -22.38 -11.63 24.91
N LYS A 1258 -21.98 -10.96 23.81
CA LYS A 1258 -20.60 -10.52 23.57
C LYS A 1258 -20.38 -9.20 24.31
N GLN A 1259 -19.34 -9.14 25.14
CA GLN A 1259 -18.88 -7.90 25.79
C GLN A 1259 -17.85 -7.16 24.96
#